data_AF-A0A1M7M1V5-F1
#
_entry.id   AF-A0A1M7M1V5-F1
#
_cell.length_a   1.000
_cell.length_b   1.000
_cell.length_c   1.000
_cell.angle_alpha   90.00
_cell.angle_beta   90.00
_cell.angle_gamma   90.00
#
_symmetry.space_group_name_H-M   'P 1'
#
loop_
_entity.id
_entity.type
_entity.pdbx_description
1 polymer ?
#
loop_
_entity_poly.entity_id
_entity_poly.type
_entity_poly.pdbx_seq_one_letter_code
_entity_poly.pdbx_strand_id
1 'polypeptide(L)'
;MNSKKFLSVAVAALLSSGAMAQTEKKAYMVADAHLDTQWNWDVQTTIRDYVKSTIDQNLMLLKKYPSYIFNFEGAVKYSWMKEYYPMQFAELKHYVANGRWHLTGSSWDANEVIICSPESWLRNILLGQTFYRQEFNTESTDVFLPDCFGFGYTLPTLAAHCGLIGFSSQKLVWRTNPFYEGGKRYPYTIGLWQGIDGSRIMMTHGFNYSQRYNDEDLSQNQQLLREIGESPLGQAYHYYGTGDIGGSPTIASVRAIEKGIKGSGPIKIVSATSDQIYKDYLPYDKHPELPVFNGELPMDVHGNGCYTSQAAMKLYNRQNEHLGDAAERTAVMADWLGAASYPTDVMTDTWKRVIWHQFHDDLTGTSIPRAYEFSWNDELLALKKFSDVLTHSVSGIARQMDTRVSGQPVVVYNNETTPVRAIAQVELNDNRDYRVTDANGRSVASQVVERDGKRVLLFDADVPATGMAVYGVKAAGNKKMAAATTGRTIQSSRYQLTVDDFGDVVSLIDKKNNRQLVANGKSLRLVVFDDCRSERWPAWEILKRTLDKTPLPVHDAVEISILPGSLRQTLVIKKKYGESDIIQRIHLYEGAQADRIDFENEVDWRSLNALLKAEFPLSVANAEATYDIGLGSVRRGNNRDNSFEVYAHEWTDLTDRKGDYGVTLLNDSRYGWDKPADNTLRLSLLYSPKPGRSYAYQARQDFGHHVFTYSLVGHEGALNAVEAVREADRLNSPLRSFHADRHAGALGKQFSFVSSDNKNVVVRALKRAEVSNEYVVRVYEMSGKGAQQARITFAAPVVKAVEADGTERTIGEAATDDGSLVVDIKPYSVKTYKVQLANTKQQAAPDVQQLALDFDRHCFSFNAFRTSGNFEGGYSYAAELLPDEGITVGDIPFTFGEKDAANGVTCKGQTIQLPADKDYRHVYLLVASDKDDRQAAFTVGGKQQMVSVPYYTGFIGQWGHDGHTVGYLKDAQVAWVGSHRHSGTADEPYEFTYMFRVRLDVPKGVHQIKLPEDEHVVIFAATAANDAADVAVAAPLFKTSILPTTLQTAASAQAQVNLLREAKVIAVSGEANDGERAALLTDGDPNTKWCDPQAAPNYVVFDFGKPTTITRWRVLSAACEQSAYITRTCLLQGRNSDTEEWQTLDMFEGNRNNYTDRSFTATSVRYLRLFVIAPTQGQDSAARIYELEVY
;
A
#
# COMPACT_ATOMS: atom_id res chain seq x y z
N MET A 1 9.12 -42.38 -68.39
CA MET A 1 10.57 -42.33 -68.10
C MET A 1 10.81 -41.10 -67.24
N ASN A 2 10.69 -41.20 -65.91
CA ASN A 2 11.71 -41.64 -64.93
C ASN A 2 12.99 -40.78 -64.95
N SER A 3 13.10 -39.84 -63.99
CA SER A 3 14.27 -39.69 -63.09
C SER A 3 14.27 -38.36 -62.26
N LYS A 4 13.14 -37.90 -61.71
CA LYS A 4 13.10 -36.70 -60.83
C LYS A 4 12.20 -36.80 -59.59
N LYS A 5 11.79 -38.00 -59.17
CA LYS A 5 10.93 -38.20 -57.97
C LYS A 5 11.59 -38.92 -56.79
N PHE A 6 12.89 -39.26 -56.87
CA PHE A 6 13.56 -40.00 -55.79
C PHE A 6 14.47 -39.17 -54.88
N LEU A 7 14.73 -37.89 -55.19
CA LEU A 7 15.60 -37.04 -54.35
C LEU A 7 14.85 -36.15 -53.34
N SER A 8 13.55 -35.91 -53.54
CA SER A 8 12.73 -35.06 -52.67
C SER A 8 12.08 -35.80 -51.49
N VAL A 9 12.08 -37.14 -51.51
CA VAL A 9 11.54 -37.95 -50.39
C VAL A 9 12.63 -38.27 -49.35
N ALA A 10 13.91 -38.31 -49.74
CA ALA A 10 15.00 -38.56 -48.81
C ALA A 10 15.35 -37.33 -47.93
N VAL A 11 15.18 -36.10 -48.45
CA VAL A 11 15.45 -34.87 -47.68
C VAL A 11 14.29 -34.52 -46.71
N ALA A 12 13.04 -34.88 -47.06
CA ALA A 12 11.90 -34.75 -46.15
C ALA A 12 11.91 -35.79 -45.00
N ALA A 13 12.53 -36.96 -45.22
CA ALA A 13 12.69 -38.00 -44.20
C ALA A 13 13.90 -37.78 -43.27
N LEU A 14 14.84 -36.91 -43.63
CA LEU A 14 16.02 -36.57 -42.81
C LEU A 14 15.87 -35.27 -42.01
N LEU A 15 14.84 -34.46 -42.28
CA LEU A 15 14.45 -33.30 -41.46
C LEU A 15 13.37 -33.61 -40.42
N SER A 16 12.91 -34.86 -40.34
CA SER A 16 11.94 -35.36 -39.35
C SER A 16 12.59 -36.21 -38.24
N SER A 17 13.91 -36.36 -38.23
CA SER A 17 14.66 -37.01 -37.15
C SER A 17 15.41 -35.97 -36.32
N GLY A 18 14.72 -35.37 -35.35
CA GLY A 18 15.31 -34.40 -34.43
C GLY A 18 14.46 -34.03 -33.22
N ALA A 19 13.16 -34.31 -33.21
CA ALA A 19 12.37 -34.31 -31.98
C ALA A 19 12.40 -35.74 -31.42
N MET A 20 13.29 -36.02 -30.48
CA MET A 20 13.03 -37.15 -29.58
C MET A 20 11.80 -36.79 -28.75
N ALA A 21 10.61 -37.17 -29.25
CA ALA A 21 9.41 -37.12 -28.43
C ALA A 21 9.68 -37.96 -27.18
N GLN A 22 9.64 -37.32 -26.02
CA GLN A 22 9.83 -38.01 -24.75
C GLN A 22 8.69 -39.04 -24.63
N THR A 23 9.04 -40.32 -24.60
CA THR A 23 8.07 -41.43 -24.71
C THR A 23 7.33 -41.70 -23.39
N GLU A 24 7.83 -41.18 -22.27
CA GLU A 24 7.26 -41.40 -20.93
C GLU A 24 6.28 -40.27 -20.56
N LYS A 25 4.99 -40.60 -20.44
CA LYS A 25 3.95 -39.68 -19.95
C LYS A 25 4.17 -39.41 -18.47
N LYS A 26 4.47 -38.17 -18.10
CA LYS A 26 4.81 -37.77 -16.72
C LYS A 26 3.85 -36.70 -16.22
N ALA A 27 3.43 -36.80 -14.96
CA ALA A 27 2.66 -35.76 -14.27
C ALA A 27 3.40 -35.32 -13.00
N TYR A 28 3.79 -34.05 -12.95
CA TYR A 28 4.31 -33.38 -11.75
C TYR A 28 3.11 -32.88 -10.94
N MET A 29 2.86 -33.56 -9.82
CA MET A 29 1.75 -33.26 -8.93
C MET A 29 2.27 -32.37 -7.81
N VAL A 30 1.82 -31.11 -7.80
CA VAL A 30 2.28 -30.07 -6.88
C VAL A 30 1.19 -29.86 -5.83
N ALA A 31 1.45 -30.33 -4.61
CA ALA A 31 0.50 -30.21 -3.52
C ALA A 31 0.52 -28.79 -2.96
N ASP A 32 -0.62 -28.12 -2.96
CA ASP A 32 -0.76 -26.73 -2.52
C ASP A 32 -1.94 -26.59 -1.54
N ALA A 33 -1.89 -25.55 -0.71
CA ALA A 33 -3.03 -25.08 0.08
C ALA A 33 -3.04 -23.56 0.02
N HIS A 34 -3.44 -23.03 -1.14
CA HIS A 34 -3.47 -21.60 -1.38
C HIS A 34 -4.21 -20.89 -0.25
N LEU A 35 -3.54 -19.90 0.35
CA LEU A 35 -4.04 -19.15 1.49
C LEU A 35 -4.03 -17.67 1.16
N ASP A 36 -5.21 -17.09 0.98
CA ASP A 36 -5.37 -15.65 0.85
C ASP A 36 -5.16 -15.01 2.21
N THR A 37 -4.20 -14.09 2.25
CA THR A 37 -3.83 -13.35 3.46
C THR A 37 -5.05 -12.63 4.04
N GLN A 38 -5.88 -12.06 3.17
CA GLN A 38 -7.22 -11.59 3.49
C GLN A 38 -8.07 -11.55 2.21
N TRP A 39 -9.37 -11.77 2.35
CA TRP A 39 -10.34 -11.73 1.24
C TRP A 39 -11.77 -11.57 1.76
N ASN A 40 -12.50 -12.69 1.91
CA ASN A 40 -13.84 -12.74 2.53
C ASN A 40 -13.78 -12.85 4.06
N TRP A 41 -12.60 -12.60 4.60
CA TRP A 41 -12.22 -12.61 6.00
C TRP A 41 -11.10 -11.59 6.21
N ASP A 42 -10.86 -11.24 7.45
CA ASP A 42 -9.76 -10.35 7.85
C ASP A 42 -8.49 -11.12 8.23
N VAL A 43 -7.38 -10.38 8.30
CA VAL A 43 -6.07 -10.92 8.71
C VAL A 43 -6.09 -11.59 10.10
N GLN A 44 -6.94 -11.11 11.01
CA GLN A 44 -7.09 -11.70 12.35
C GLN A 44 -7.61 -13.15 12.26
N THR A 45 -8.60 -13.38 11.39
CA THR A 45 -9.14 -14.71 11.09
C THR A 45 -8.11 -15.59 10.39
N THR A 46 -7.36 -15.03 9.43
CA THR A 46 -6.26 -15.74 8.77
C THR A 46 -5.26 -16.29 9.78
N ILE A 47 -4.78 -15.44 10.70
CA ILE A 47 -3.78 -15.83 11.69
C ILE A 47 -4.35 -16.85 12.68
N ARG A 48 -5.52 -16.58 13.24
CA ARG A 48 -6.11 -17.41 14.30
C ARG A 48 -6.51 -18.79 13.80
N ASP A 49 -7.13 -18.87 12.63
CA ASP A 49 -7.81 -20.08 12.17
C ASP A 49 -7.05 -20.74 11.02
N TYR A 50 -6.70 -19.99 9.97
CA TYR A 50 -6.22 -20.55 8.71
C TYR A 50 -4.74 -20.90 8.74
N VAL A 51 -3.87 -20.02 9.24
CA VAL A 51 -2.44 -20.30 9.47
C VAL A 51 -2.30 -21.52 10.38
N LYS A 52 -3.04 -21.55 11.48
CA LYS A 52 -3.05 -22.67 12.43
C LYS A 52 -3.46 -23.98 11.76
N SER A 53 -4.58 -23.97 11.03
CA SER A 53 -5.08 -25.17 10.37
C SER A 53 -4.12 -25.68 9.30
N THR A 54 -3.45 -24.77 8.59
CA THR A 54 -2.46 -25.09 7.56
C THR A 54 -1.27 -25.82 8.15
N ILE A 55 -0.68 -25.28 9.22
CA ILE A 55 0.50 -25.92 9.82
C ILE A 55 0.14 -27.25 10.49
N ASP A 56 -0.94 -27.30 11.28
CA ASP A 56 -1.31 -28.50 12.04
C ASP A 56 -1.68 -29.68 11.12
N GLN A 57 -2.49 -29.44 10.08
CA GLN A 57 -2.93 -30.51 9.19
C GLN A 57 -1.78 -31.06 8.35
N ASN A 58 -0.91 -30.20 7.81
CA ASN A 58 0.22 -30.66 7.00
C ASN A 58 1.27 -31.39 7.84
N LEU A 59 1.54 -30.96 9.08
CA LEU A 59 2.41 -31.71 9.99
C LEU A 59 1.87 -33.13 10.25
N MET A 60 0.55 -33.30 10.38
CA MET A 60 -0.05 -34.63 10.49
C MET A 60 0.16 -35.48 9.24
N LEU A 61 -0.04 -34.92 8.04
CA LEU A 61 0.14 -35.63 6.77
C LEU A 61 1.61 -36.01 6.54
N LEU A 62 2.54 -35.11 6.82
CA LEU A 62 3.99 -35.31 6.67
C LEU A 62 4.53 -36.43 7.56
N LYS A 63 3.99 -36.57 8.78
CA LYS A 63 4.29 -37.68 9.71
C LYS A 63 3.82 -39.03 9.17
N LYS A 64 2.70 -39.06 8.43
CA LYS A 64 2.02 -40.30 8.03
C LYS A 64 2.39 -40.82 6.64
N TYR A 65 2.56 -39.94 5.67
CA TYR A 65 2.73 -40.31 4.25
C TYR A 65 4.13 -39.95 3.78
N PRO A 66 5.04 -40.92 3.54
CA PRO A 66 6.46 -40.63 3.33
C PRO A 66 6.79 -39.95 1.99
N SER A 67 5.96 -40.10 0.96
CA SER A 67 6.18 -39.50 -0.37
C SER A 67 5.53 -38.13 -0.50
N TYR A 68 4.78 -37.68 0.51
CA TYR A 68 4.10 -36.40 0.48
C TYR A 68 5.10 -35.23 0.55
N ILE A 69 5.00 -34.34 -0.44
CA ILE A 69 5.69 -33.05 -0.49
C ILE A 69 4.61 -31.97 -0.48
N PHE A 70 4.70 -31.04 0.46
CA PHE A 70 3.83 -29.88 0.56
C PHE A 70 4.56 -28.64 0.02
N ASN A 71 3.90 -27.87 -0.84
CA ASN A 71 4.38 -26.63 -1.41
C ASN A 71 3.56 -25.50 -0.78
N PHE A 72 4.23 -24.50 -0.21
CA PHE A 72 3.51 -23.42 0.48
C PHE A 72 4.22 -22.08 0.35
N GLU A 73 3.44 -21.07 -0.05
CA GLU A 73 3.89 -19.76 -0.47
C GLU A 73 3.66 -18.63 0.54
N GLY A 74 4.49 -17.58 0.43
CA GLY A 74 4.35 -16.32 1.18
C GLY A 74 5.07 -16.34 2.53
N ALA A 75 6.26 -15.73 2.59
CA ALA A 75 7.05 -15.61 3.83
C ALA A 75 6.29 -14.93 4.98
N VAL A 76 5.34 -14.03 4.71
CA VAL A 76 4.48 -13.41 5.73
C VAL A 76 3.71 -14.45 6.53
N LYS A 77 3.22 -15.52 5.89
CA LYS A 77 2.47 -16.60 6.54
C LYS A 77 3.38 -17.42 7.45
N TYR A 78 4.61 -17.67 7.02
CA TYR A 78 5.65 -18.28 7.87
C TYR A 78 6.04 -17.38 9.04
N SER A 79 6.06 -16.06 8.85
CA SER A 79 6.31 -15.11 9.93
C SER A 79 5.23 -15.17 11.01
N TRP A 80 3.95 -15.30 10.62
CA TRP A 80 2.86 -15.53 11.57
C TRP A 80 2.91 -16.91 12.22
N MET A 81 3.33 -17.96 11.50
CA MET A 81 3.57 -19.27 12.12
C MET A 81 4.66 -19.17 13.19
N LYS A 82 5.75 -18.44 12.92
CA LYS A 82 6.83 -18.21 13.89
C LYS A 82 6.34 -17.42 15.10
N GLU A 83 5.56 -16.36 14.88
CA GLU A 83 5.09 -15.46 15.92
C GLU A 83 4.02 -16.11 16.82
N TYR A 84 2.96 -16.67 16.23
CA TYR A 84 1.79 -17.14 16.98
C TYR A 84 1.79 -18.65 17.27
N TYR A 85 2.57 -19.45 16.53
CA TYR A 85 2.63 -20.91 16.67
C TYR A 85 4.09 -21.45 16.74
N PRO A 86 4.95 -20.91 17.62
CA PRO A 86 6.40 -21.17 17.61
C PRO A 86 6.77 -22.65 17.78
N MET A 87 5.98 -23.44 18.53
CA MET A 87 6.23 -24.87 18.70
C MET A 87 6.03 -25.65 17.40
N GLN A 88 4.94 -25.38 16.68
CA GLN A 88 4.68 -25.99 15.37
C GLN A 88 5.67 -25.49 14.32
N PHE A 89 6.04 -24.20 14.36
CA PHE A 89 7.04 -23.64 13.47
C PHE A 89 8.40 -24.35 13.61
N ALA A 90 8.83 -24.64 14.84
CA ALA A 90 10.04 -25.42 15.10
C ALA A 90 9.98 -26.82 14.47
N GLU A 91 8.82 -27.50 14.51
CA GLU A 91 8.62 -28.79 13.85
C GLU A 91 8.61 -28.67 12.31
N LEU A 92 7.95 -27.63 11.77
CA LEU A 92 7.94 -27.33 10.34
C LEU A 92 9.35 -27.16 9.78
N LYS A 93 10.27 -26.49 10.51
CA LYS A 93 11.67 -26.32 10.07
C LYS A 93 12.38 -27.64 9.78
N HIS A 94 12.04 -28.71 10.50
CA HIS A 94 12.59 -30.05 10.23
C HIS A 94 12.16 -30.58 8.85
N TYR A 95 10.90 -30.35 8.46
CA TYR A 95 10.38 -30.76 7.16
C TYR A 95 10.85 -29.88 6.01
N VAL A 96 11.17 -28.61 6.26
CA VAL A 96 11.86 -27.77 5.28
C VAL A 96 13.27 -28.30 5.04
N ALA A 97 14.03 -28.57 6.10
CA ALA A 97 15.40 -29.08 6.00
C ALA A 97 15.51 -30.44 5.28
N ASN A 98 14.46 -31.29 5.36
CA ASN A 98 14.43 -32.57 4.64
C ASN A 98 13.74 -32.52 3.27
N GLY A 99 13.32 -31.32 2.82
CA GLY A 99 12.77 -31.08 1.48
C GLY A 99 11.33 -31.53 1.26
N ARG A 100 10.60 -31.91 2.32
CA ARG A 100 9.20 -32.36 2.23
C ARG A 100 8.18 -31.25 2.51
N TRP A 101 8.61 -30.18 3.16
CA TRP A 101 7.95 -28.89 3.12
C TRP A 101 8.77 -27.96 2.22
N HIS A 102 8.30 -27.73 1.00
CA HIS A 102 8.99 -26.90 0.03
C HIS A 102 8.56 -25.44 0.19
N LEU A 103 9.55 -24.55 0.25
CA LEU A 103 9.33 -23.11 0.21
C LEU A 103 9.02 -22.73 -1.24
N THR A 104 7.74 -22.61 -1.54
CA THR A 104 7.23 -22.36 -2.88
C THR A 104 6.94 -20.89 -3.05
N GLY A 105 7.28 -20.34 -4.22
CA GLY A 105 7.21 -18.90 -4.39
C GLY A 105 8.32 -18.22 -3.60
N SER A 106 8.93 -17.22 -4.24
CA SER A 106 10.11 -16.55 -3.71
C SER A 106 9.80 -15.25 -2.96
N SER A 107 8.53 -15.02 -2.61
CA SER A 107 8.02 -13.71 -2.21
C SER A 107 7.71 -13.58 -0.71
N TRP A 108 7.67 -12.33 -0.22
CA TRP A 108 7.10 -12.00 1.08
C TRP A 108 5.61 -12.36 1.13
N ASP A 109 4.83 -11.99 0.11
CA ASP A 109 3.48 -12.49 -0.12
C ASP A 109 3.16 -12.71 -1.61
N ALA A 110 2.07 -13.39 -1.93
CA ALA A 110 1.57 -13.65 -3.28
C ALA A 110 0.90 -12.40 -3.87
N ASN A 111 1.72 -11.37 -4.13
CA ASN A 111 1.29 -10.06 -4.60
C ASN A 111 0.76 -10.12 -6.03
N GLU A 112 -0.16 -9.19 -6.33
CA GLU A 112 -0.48 -8.92 -7.73
C GLU A 112 0.72 -8.30 -8.47
N VAL A 113 0.76 -8.43 -9.78
CA VAL A 113 1.96 -8.15 -10.61
C VAL A 113 1.69 -7.17 -11.76
N ILE A 114 0.59 -6.44 -11.69
CA ILE A 114 0.12 -5.50 -12.71
C ILE A 114 0.14 -4.06 -12.21
N ILE A 115 -0.37 -3.80 -11.01
CA ILE A 115 -0.47 -2.46 -10.39
C ILE A 115 0.82 -2.13 -9.63
N CYS A 116 1.41 -3.11 -8.94
CA CYS A 116 2.68 -3.02 -8.22
C CYS A 116 3.79 -2.52 -9.14
N SER A 117 4.56 -1.53 -8.68
CA SER A 117 5.77 -1.12 -9.39
C SER A 117 6.78 -2.28 -9.49
N PRO A 118 7.63 -2.28 -10.53
CA PRO A 118 8.74 -3.23 -10.62
C PRO A 118 9.64 -3.26 -9.37
N GLU A 119 9.87 -2.11 -8.73
CA GLU A 119 10.66 -2.03 -7.51
C GLU A 119 9.96 -2.65 -6.30
N SER A 120 8.65 -2.46 -6.14
CA SER A 120 7.86 -3.17 -5.13
C SER A 120 7.91 -4.68 -5.33
N TRP A 121 7.80 -5.14 -6.59
CA TRP A 121 7.90 -6.56 -6.91
C TRP A 121 9.30 -7.12 -6.57
N LEU A 122 10.37 -6.40 -6.89
CA LEU A 122 11.74 -6.80 -6.53
C LEU A 122 11.94 -6.81 -5.01
N ARG A 123 11.38 -5.84 -4.27
CA ARG A 123 11.37 -5.84 -2.79
C ARG A 123 10.61 -7.03 -2.23
N ASN A 124 9.46 -7.39 -2.82
CA ASN A 124 8.69 -8.55 -2.42
C ASN A 124 9.53 -9.84 -2.47
N ILE A 125 10.26 -10.06 -3.57
CA ILE A 125 11.17 -11.21 -3.71
C ILE A 125 12.37 -11.11 -2.75
N LEU A 126 12.99 -9.94 -2.64
CA LEU A 126 14.12 -9.71 -1.74
C LEU A 126 13.77 -10.01 -0.28
N LEU A 127 12.64 -9.50 0.21
CA LEU A 127 12.19 -9.69 1.59
C LEU A 127 11.83 -11.15 1.86
N GLY A 128 11.12 -11.81 0.94
CA GLY A 128 10.79 -13.24 1.04
C GLY A 128 12.03 -14.11 1.10
N GLN A 129 12.94 -13.96 0.14
CA GLN A 129 14.18 -14.74 0.09
C GLN A 129 15.10 -14.45 1.28
N THR A 130 15.16 -13.21 1.74
CA THR A 130 15.94 -12.87 2.94
C THR A 130 15.41 -13.57 4.18
N PHE A 131 14.08 -13.58 4.36
CA PHE A 131 13.44 -14.33 5.44
C PHE A 131 13.74 -15.83 5.31
N TYR A 132 13.62 -16.42 4.11
CA TYR A 132 13.91 -17.84 3.91
C TYR A 132 15.36 -18.22 4.22
N ARG A 133 16.32 -17.39 3.80
CA ARG A 133 17.74 -17.59 4.11
C ARG A 133 18.01 -17.51 5.61
N GLN A 134 17.43 -16.53 6.30
CA GLN A 134 17.62 -16.33 7.74
C GLN A 134 16.97 -17.45 8.57
N GLU A 135 15.75 -17.86 8.20
CA GLU A 135 14.99 -18.82 9.00
C GLU A 135 15.28 -20.27 8.65
N PHE A 136 15.44 -20.59 7.37
CA PHE A 136 15.51 -21.98 6.89
C PHE A 136 16.86 -22.34 6.27
N ASN A 137 17.78 -21.38 6.11
CA ASN A 137 19.08 -21.58 5.45
C ASN A 137 18.95 -22.19 4.03
N THR A 138 17.87 -21.82 3.33
CA THR A 138 17.59 -22.19 1.94
C THR A 138 16.74 -21.09 1.30
N GLU A 139 16.57 -21.15 -0.02
CA GLU A 139 15.79 -20.20 -0.81
C GLU A 139 14.88 -20.93 -1.81
N SER A 140 13.85 -20.23 -2.29
CA SER A 140 12.97 -20.70 -3.37
C SER A 140 13.54 -20.32 -4.74
N THR A 141 13.02 -20.91 -5.82
CA THR A 141 13.52 -20.64 -7.19
C THR A 141 12.44 -20.27 -8.20
N ASP A 142 11.18 -20.18 -7.77
CA ASP A 142 10.05 -19.93 -8.64
C ASP A 142 9.17 -18.73 -8.23
N VAL A 143 8.41 -18.25 -9.20
CA VAL A 143 7.29 -17.32 -9.03
C VAL A 143 6.01 -18.15 -9.03
N PHE A 144 5.37 -18.26 -7.87
CA PHE A 144 4.18 -19.09 -7.68
C PHE A 144 2.95 -18.21 -7.43
N LEU A 145 2.13 -18.03 -8.47
CA LEU A 145 0.96 -17.13 -8.41
C LEU A 145 -0.28 -17.86 -8.96
N PRO A 146 -0.85 -18.80 -8.19
CA PRO A 146 -1.98 -19.59 -8.64
C PRO A 146 -3.18 -18.70 -8.97
N ASP A 147 -3.45 -17.64 -8.19
CA ASP A 147 -4.69 -16.89 -8.33
C ASP A 147 -4.60 -15.40 -8.73
N CYS A 148 -3.41 -14.87 -9.08
CA CYS A 148 -3.29 -13.47 -9.50
C CYS A 148 -3.98 -13.13 -10.83
N PHE A 149 -4.48 -11.89 -10.92
CA PHE A 149 -5.43 -11.41 -11.94
C PHE A 149 -4.76 -10.87 -13.22
N GLY A 150 -3.87 -11.68 -13.80
CA GLY A 150 -3.10 -11.37 -15.01
C GLY A 150 -1.62 -11.10 -14.73
N PHE A 151 -0.80 -11.17 -15.79
CA PHE A 151 0.66 -11.12 -15.65
C PHE A 151 1.32 -10.20 -16.69
N GLY A 152 2.06 -9.20 -16.19
CA GLY A 152 2.69 -8.16 -17.00
C GLY A 152 3.91 -8.65 -17.78
N TYR A 153 4.24 -7.95 -18.87
CA TYR A 153 5.33 -8.33 -19.79
C TYR A 153 6.74 -8.21 -19.16
N THR A 154 6.86 -7.48 -18.05
CA THR A 154 8.11 -7.28 -17.30
C THR A 154 8.43 -8.44 -16.37
N LEU A 155 7.46 -9.27 -16.01
CA LEU A 155 7.62 -10.28 -14.97
C LEU A 155 8.77 -11.27 -15.24
N PRO A 156 8.96 -11.83 -16.46
CA PRO A 156 10.11 -12.69 -16.74
C PRO A 156 11.46 -11.99 -16.62
N THR A 157 11.52 -10.71 -16.99
CA THR A 157 12.73 -9.87 -16.86
C THR A 157 13.10 -9.71 -15.39
N LEU A 158 12.14 -9.35 -14.54
CA LEU A 158 12.37 -9.17 -13.12
C LEU A 158 12.67 -10.49 -12.39
N ALA A 159 11.98 -11.58 -12.76
CA ALA A 159 12.21 -12.91 -12.22
C ALA A 159 13.61 -13.43 -12.56
N ALA A 160 14.02 -13.34 -13.83
CA ALA A 160 15.37 -13.70 -14.24
C ALA A 160 16.44 -12.85 -13.53
N HIS A 161 16.17 -11.55 -13.35
CA HIS A 161 17.05 -10.66 -12.57
C HIS A 161 17.19 -11.10 -11.11
N CYS A 162 16.17 -11.72 -10.52
CA CYS A 162 16.23 -12.32 -9.18
C CYS A 162 16.78 -13.75 -9.14
N GLY A 163 17.28 -14.28 -10.26
CA GLY A 163 17.74 -15.67 -10.37
C GLY A 163 16.62 -16.71 -10.33
N LEU A 164 15.35 -16.29 -10.45
CA LEU A 164 14.22 -17.20 -10.48
C LEU A 164 14.11 -17.87 -11.85
N ILE A 165 13.83 -19.17 -11.85
CA ILE A 165 13.96 -20.01 -13.04
C ILE A 165 12.60 -20.35 -13.66
N GLY A 166 11.51 -20.25 -12.90
CA GLY A 166 10.18 -20.62 -13.39
C GLY A 166 9.03 -19.84 -12.79
N PHE A 167 7.87 -19.99 -13.43
CA PHE A 167 6.61 -19.35 -13.08
C PHE A 167 5.45 -20.34 -13.27
N SER A 168 4.52 -20.37 -12.32
CA SER A 168 3.28 -21.14 -12.48
C SER A 168 2.03 -20.38 -12.07
N SER A 169 0.96 -20.62 -12.82
CA SER A 169 -0.39 -20.13 -12.50
C SER A 169 -1.48 -21.05 -13.10
N GLN A 170 -2.68 -21.01 -12.52
CA GLN A 170 -3.88 -21.56 -13.17
C GLN A 170 -4.77 -20.48 -13.79
N LYS A 171 -4.63 -19.21 -13.40
CA LYS A 171 -5.66 -18.18 -13.63
C LYS A 171 -6.03 -17.99 -15.10
N LEU A 172 -5.10 -18.21 -16.03
CA LEU A 172 -5.36 -18.08 -17.47
C LEU A 172 -6.47 -19.00 -18.00
N VAL A 173 -6.76 -20.13 -17.34
CA VAL A 173 -7.90 -21.00 -17.75
C VAL A 173 -9.25 -20.29 -17.58
N TRP A 174 -9.34 -19.30 -16.68
CA TRP A 174 -10.58 -18.59 -16.37
C TRP A 174 -11.01 -17.65 -17.47
N ARG A 175 -10.07 -17.18 -18.32
CA ARG A 175 -10.37 -16.27 -19.43
C ARG A 175 -11.65 -16.65 -20.15
N THR A 176 -12.52 -15.68 -20.37
CA THR A 176 -13.80 -15.95 -21.04
C THR A 176 -13.55 -16.14 -22.54
N ASN A 177 -12.80 -15.23 -23.13
CA ASN A 177 -12.50 -15.23 -24.56
C ASN A 177 -11.08 -15.71 -24.85
N PRO A 178 -10.90 -16.49 -25.94
CA PRO A 178 -9.58 -16.77 -26.47
C PRO A 178 -8.76 -15.50 -26.74
N PHE A 179 -7.46 -15.60 -26.51
CA PHE A 179 -6.52 -14.50 -26.72
C PHE A 179 -5.32 -14.90 -27.58
N TYR A 180 -4.94 -16.18 -27.53
CA TYR A 180 -3.75 -16.71 -28.20
C TYR A 180 -4.11 -17.46 -29.48
N GLU A 181 -3.08 -17.73 -30.30
CA GLU A 181 -3.20 -18.45 -31.57
C GLU A 181 -3.94 -19.78 -31.42
N GLY A 182 -4.70 -20.18 -32.45
CA GLY A 182 -5.49 -21.40 -32.43
C GLY A 182 -6.73 -21.35 -31.52
N GLY A 183 -7.16 -20.15 -31.10
CA GLY A 183 -8.35 -19.98 -30.26
C GLY A 183 -8.14 -20.45 -28.82
N LYS A 184 -6.92 -20.30 -28.30
CA LYS A 184 -6.54 -20.73 -26.95
C LYS A 184 -6.61 -19.60 -25.91
N ARG A 185 -6.78 -19.98 -24.64
CA ARG A 185 -6.81 -19.08 -23.47
C ARG A 185 -5.44 -18.85 -22.83
N TYR A 186 -4.47 -19.68 -23.15
CA TYR A 186 -3.06 -19.58 -22.76
C TYR A 186 -2.19 -19.96 -23.97
N PRO A 187 -0.93 -19.49 -24.05
CA PRO A 187 -0.07 -19.75 -25.21
C PRO A 187 0.38 -21.22 -25.30
N TYR A 188 0.60 -21.87 -24.15
CA TYR A 188 0.97 -23.29 -24.01
C TYR A 188 0.75 -23.70 -22.54
N THR A 189 0.84 -25.01 -22.24
CA THR A 189 0.81 -25.50 -20.85
C THR A 189 2.20 -25.64 -20.23
N ILE A 190 3.24 -25.85 -21.04
CA ILE A 190 4.66 -25.88 -20.61
C ILE A 190 5.50 -25.24 -21.73
N GLY A 191 6.33 -24.25 -21.38
CA GLY A 191 7.17 -23.52 -22.35
C GLY A 191 8.01 -22.42 -21.71
N LEU A 192 8.64 -21.58 -22.52
CA LEU A 192 9.46 -20.44 -22.07
C LEU A 192 8.70 -19.13 -22.25
N TRP A 193 8.58 -18.35 -21.19
CA TRP A 193 8.02 -17.02 -21.23
C TRP A 193 9.14 -15.99 -21.28
N GLN A 194 9.13 -15.17 -22.35
CA GLN A 194 10.13 -14.16 -22.60
C GLN A 194 9.63 -12.78 -22.15
N GLY A 195 10.46 -12.10 -21.37
CA GLY A 195 10.23 -10.73 -20.91
C GLY A 195 10.64 -9.68 -21.93
N ILE A 196 10.35 -8.42 -21.62
CA ILE A 196 10.55 -7.28 -22.51
C ILE A 196 12.03 -7.05 -22.91
N ASP A 197 12.98 -7.46 -22.06
CA ASP A 197 14.43 -7.39 -22.31
C ASP A 197 14.99 -8.61 -23.07
N GLY A 198 14.15 -9.61 -23.33
CA GLY A 198 14.53 -10.88 -23.95
C GLY A 198 14.92 -12.00 -22.96
N SER A 199 14.95 -11.74 -21.65
CA SER A 199 15.18 -12.77 -20.62
C SER A 199 14.05 -13.79 -20.59
N ARG A 200 14.34 -15.05 -20.23
CA ARG A 200 13.38 -16.17 -20.27
C ARG A 200 13.37 -16.96 -18.98
N ILE A 201 12.16 -17.28 -18.53
CA ILE A 201 11.88 -18.27 -17.48
C ILE A 201 10.96 -19.37 -18.04
N MET A 202 10.92 -20.55 -17.43
CA MET A 202 9.93 -21.56 -17.80
C MET A 202 8.57 -21.22 -17.18
N MET A 203 7.50 -21.34 -17.95
CA MET A 203 6.12 -21.17 -17.48
C MET A 203 5.38 -22.51 -17.54
N THR A 204 4.63 -22.82 -16.48
CA THR A 204 3.72 -23.97 -16.43
C THR A 204 2.28 -23.56 -16.07
N HIS A 205 1.31 -24.17 -16.76
CA HIS A 205 -0.11 -24.02 -16.48
C HIS A 205 -0.54 -25.06 -15.43
N GLY A 206 -0.87 -24.61 -14.21
CA GLY A 206 -1.18 -25.48 -13.06
C GLY A 206 -2.61 -26.01 -12.98
N PHE A 207 -3.46 -25.66 -13.96
CA PHE A 207 -4.86 -26.09 -14.12
C PHE A 207 -5.84 -25.73 -12.99
N ASN A 208 -5.73 -26.34 -11.80
CA ASN A 208 -6.67 -26.10 -10.69
C ASN A 208 -6.03 -26.41 -9.33
N TYR A 209 -5.74 -25.37 -8.53
CA TYR A 209 -5.16 -25.54 -7.18
C TYR A 209 -6.11 -26.20 -6.17
N SER A 210 -7.42 -26.12 -6.41
CA SER A 210 -8.44 -26.75 -5.57
C SER A 210 -8.79 -28.19 -6.00
N GLN A 211 -8.01 -28.79 -6.91
CA GLN A 211 -8.28 -30.17 -7.35
C GLN A 211 -8.12 -31.17 -6.20
N ARG A 212 -9.16 -31.98 -6.00
CA ARG A 212 -9.17 -33.09 -5.03
C ARG A 212 -9.27 -34.42 -5.76
N TYR A 213 -8.66 -35.46 -5.21
CA TYR A 213 -8.73 -36.82 -5.75
C TYR A 213 -9.40 -37.75 -4.74
N ASN A 214 -10.11 -38.74 -5.26
CA ASN A 214 -10.58 -39.87 -4.47
C ASN A 214 -9.39 -40.77 -4.12
N ASP A 215 -9.60 -41.77 -3.24
CA ASP A 215 -8.55 -42.73 -2.88
C ASP A 215 -8.26 -43.75 -4.02
N GLU A 216 -7.71 -43.27 -5.14
CA GLU A 216 -7.53 -44.00 -6.40
C GLU A 216 -6.05 -44.12 -6.84
N ASP A 217 -5.78 -44.89 -7.89
CA ASP A 217 -4.44 -44.95 -8.52
C ASP A 217 -4.35 -43.91 -9.65
N LEU A 218 -3.62 -42.81 -9.38
CA LEU A 218 -3.49 -41.72 -10.33
C LEU A 218 -2.69 -42.07 -11.60
N SER A 219 -1.91 -43.16 -11.60
CA SER A 219 -1.19 -43.60 -12.80
C SER A 219 -2.12 -43.98 -13.96
N GLN A 220 -3.41 -44.19 -13.68
CA GLN A 220 -4.47 -44.52 -14.64
C GLN A 220 -5.47 -43.37 -14.87
N ASN A 221 -5.24 -42.20 -14.26
CA ASN A 221 -6.22 -41.12 -14.23
C ASN A 221 -6.45 -40.52 -15.63
N GLN A 222 -7.72 -40.52 -16.06
CA GLN A 222 -8.10 -40.09 -17.41
C GLN A 222 -8.03 -38.57 -17.61
N GLN A 223 -8.16 -37.78 -16.55
CA GLN A 223 -7.98 -36.33 -16.62
C GLN A 223 -6.51 -35.99 -16.88
N LEU A 224 -5.60 -36.55 -16.08
CA LEU A 224 -4.16 -36.36 -16.25
C LEU A 224 -3.70 -36.79 -17.66
N LEU A 225 -4.22 -37.89 -18.20
CA LEU A 225 -3.92 -38.31 -19.58
C LEU A 225 -4.36 -37.28 -20.64
N ARG A 226 -5.48 -36.57 -20.43
CA ARG A 226 -5.93 -35.51 -21.33
C ARG A 226 -5.03 -34.28 -21.23
N GLU A 227 -4.72 -33.84 -20.02
CA GLU A 227 -3.87 -32.67 -19.76
C GLU A 227 -2.43 -32.87 -20.26
N ILE A 228 -1.89 -34.09 -20.09
CA ILE A 228 -0.63 -34.52 -20.70
C ILE A 228 -0.69 -34.40 -22.23
N GLY A 229 -1.83 -34.72 -22.84
CA GLY A 229 -2.04 -34.61 -24.28
C GLY A 229 -2.17 -33.17 -24.79
N GLU A 230 -2.46 -32.19 -23.93
CA GLU A 230 -2.45 -30.77 -24.29
C GLU A 230 -1.04 -30.18 -24.32
N SER A 231 -0.10 -30.83 -23.62
CA SER A 231 1.27 -30.34 -23.49
C SER A 231 2.11 -30.64 -24.73
N PRO A 232 2.90 -29.65 -25.20
CA PRO A 232 3.84 -29.87 -26.29
C PRO A 232 4.92 -30.92 -25.95
N LEU A 233 5.11 -31.24 -24.66
CA LEU A 233 6.13 -32.17 -24.17
C LEU A 233 5.58 -33.56 -23.80
N GLY A 234 4.27 -33.77 -23.86
CA GLY A 234 3.67 -35.01 -23.35
C GLY A 234 3.83 -35.17 -21.82
N GLN A 235 3.82 -34.05 -21.09
CA GLN A 235 3.91 -33.99 -19.62
C GLN A 235 2.89 -33.01 -19.06
N ALA A 236 2.45 -33.20 -17.82
CA ALA A 236 1.58 -32.25 -17.12
C ALA A 236 2.25 -31.73 -15.84
N TYR A 237 2.03 -30.45 -15.56
CA TYR A 237 2.25 -29.82 -14.26
C TYR A 237 0.86 -29.51 -13.69
N HIS A 238 0.51 -30.07 -12.55
CA HIS A 238 -0.86 -29.98 -12.05
C HIS A 238 -0.87 -29.76 -10.54
N TYR A 239 -1.57 -28.72 -10.11
CA TYR A 239 -1.78 -28.45 -8.69
C TYR A 239 -2.79 -29.43 -8.09
N TYR A 240 -2.68 -29.75 -6.81
CA TYR A 240 -3.77 -30.41 -6.10
C TYR A 240 -3.78 -29.98 -4.65
N GLY A 241 -4.96 -29.86 -4.05
CA GLY A 241 -5.01 -29.15 -2.80
C GLY A 241 -6.37 -28.71 -2.32
N THR A 242 -6.30 -27.68 -1.49
CA THR A 242 -7.42 -26.89 -1.04
C THR A 242 -7.13 -25.43 -1.34
N GLY A 243 -8.18 -24.62 -1.42
CA GLY A 243 -8.09 -23.26 -1.89
C GLY A 243 -8.52 -22.23 -0.86
N ASP A 244 -8.05 -21.00 -1.11
CA ASP A 244 -8.43 -19.71 -0.57
C ASP A 244 -8.16 -19.55 0.95
N ILE A 245 -8.58 -20.51 1.79
CA ILE A 245 -8.42 -20.46 3.25
C ILE A 245 -7.24 -21.30 3.78
N GLY A 246 -6.33 -21.74 2.91
CA GLY A 246 -5.25 -22.64 3.31
C GLY A 246 -5.76 -24.01 3.81
N GLY A 247 -5.03 -24.63 4.74
CA GLY A 247 -5.29 -25.97 5.24
C GLY A 247 -4.35 -27.00 4.61
N SER A 248 -4.88 -28.12 4.12
CA SER A 248 -4.08 -29.17 3.48
C SER A 248 -4.85 -29.87 2.36
N PRO A 249 -4.16 -30.56 1.43
CA PRO A 249 -4.80 -31.52 0.55
C PRO A 249 -5.54 -32.59 1.38
N THR A 250 -6.67 -33.08 0.86
CA THR A 250 -7.42 -34.13 1.57
C THR A 250 -6.59 -35.40 1.76
N ILE A 251 -6.86 -36.14 2.83
CA ILE A 251 -6.22 -37.46 3.07
C ILE A 251 -6.37 -38.39 1.86
N ALA A 252 -7.53 -38.37 1.19
CA ALA A 252 -7.78 -39.16 -0.02
C ALA A 252 -6.84 -38.74 -1.16
N SER A 253 -6.66 -37.44 -1.40
CA SER A 253 -5.73 -36.93 -2.40
C SER A 253 -4.28 -37.38 -2.13
N VAL A 254 -3.80 -37.25 -0.89
CA VAL A 254 -2.43 -37.67 -0.54
C VAL A 254 -2.25 -39.18 -0.73
N ARG A 255 -3.26 -39.99 -0.37
CA ARG A 255 -3.25 -41.43 -0.62
C ARG A 255 -3.27 -41.78 -2.11
N ALA A 256 -3.98 -40.99 -2.92
CA ALA A 256 -4.04 -41.18 -4.36
C ALA A 256 -2.67 -40.99 -5.02
N ILE A 257 -1.92 -40.00 -4.55
CA ILE A 257 -0.55 -39.73 -4.97
C ILE A 257 0.38 -40.88 -4.55
N GLU A 258 0.31 -41.33 -3.30
CA GLU A 258 1.08 -42.49 -2.81
C GLU A 258 0.82 -43.77 -3.61
N LYS A 259 -0.44 -43.99 -4.02
CA LYS A 259 -0.82 -45.10 -4.90
C LYS A 259 -0.31 -44.89 -6.32
N GLY A 260 -0.48 -43.69 -6.88
CA GLY A 260 -0.03 -43.33 -8.22
C GLY A 260 1.48 -43.49 -8.42
N ILE A 261 2.28 -43.10 -7.43
CA ILE A 261 3.75 -43.28 -7.45
C ILE A 261 4.14 -44.76 -7.54
N LYS A 262 3.37 -45.64 -6.90
CA LYS A 262 3.58 -47.11 -6.89
C LYS A 262 2.79 -47.82 -7.99
N GLY A 263 1.98 -47.08 -8.75
CA GLY A 263 1.07 -47.59 -9.75
C GLY A 263 1.82 -48.06 -11.00
N SER A 264 1.21 -49.00 -11.73
CA SER A 264 1.78 -49.55 -12.97
C SER A 264 1.07 -49.03 -14.23
N GLY A 265 0.37 -47.90 -14.11
CA GLY A 265 -0.36 -47.28 -15.21
C GLY A 265 0.53 -46.53 -16.21
N PRO A 266 -0.09 -46.00 -17.28
CA PRO A 266 0.64 -45.33 -18.36
C PRO A 266 1.25 -43.98 -17.96
N ILE A 267 0.89 -43.41 -16.81
CA ILE A 267 1.42 -42.13 -16.31
C ILE A 267 2.39 -42.38 -15.17
N LYS A 268 3.58 -41.80 -15.27
CA LYS A 268 4.50 -41.67 -14.14
C LYS A 268 4.11 -40.49 -13.28
N ILE A 269 3.64 -40.78 -12.07
CA ILE A 269 3.26 -39.78 -11.07
C ILE A 269 4.49 -39.37 -10.28
N VAL A 270 4.71 -38.06 -10.16
CA VAL A 270 5.74 -37.46 -9.32
C VAL A 270 5.06 -36.56 -8.30
N SER A 271 5.20 -36.86 -7.01
CA SER A 271 4.95 -35.85 -5.97
C SER A 271 6.11 -34.86 -6.04
N ALA A 272 5.83 -33.64 -6.50
CA ALA A 272 6.86 -32.70 -6.93
C ALA A 272 6.94 -31.48 -6.01
N THR A 273 8.15 -30.94 -5.87
CA THR A 273 8.31 -29.52 -5.54
C THR A 273 7.82 -28.68 -6.71
N SER A 274 7.30 -27.48 -6.45
CA SER A 274 6.78 -26.57 -7.48
C SER A 274 7.82 -26.25 -8.55
N ASP A 275 9.10 -26.24 -8.17
CA ASP A 275 10.21 -25.93 -9.07
C ASP A 275 10.89 -27.14 -9.74
N GLN A 276 10.46 -28.38 -9.47
CA GLN A 276 11.15 -29.58 -9.95
C GLN A 276 11.20 -29.64 -11.48
N ILE A 277 10.10 -29.31 -12.15
CA ILE A 277 10.06 -29.34 -13.62
C ILE A 277 11.01 -28.31 -14.22
N TYR A 278 11.15 -27.14 -13.62
CA TYR A 278 12.07 -26.11 -14.11
C TYR A 278 13.52 -26.62 -14.04
N LYS A 279 13.89 -27.22 -12.91
CA LYS A 279 15.21 -27.82 -12.70
C LYS A 279 15.49 -28.96 -13.67
N ASP A 280 14.49 -29.78 -13.99
CA ASP A 280 14.63 -30.91 -14.93
C ASP A 280 14.99 -30.45 -16.37
N TYR A 281 14.71 -29.20 -16.74
CA TYR A 281 14.97 -28.64 -18.08
C TYR A 281 16.06 -27.57 -18.10
N LEU A 282 16.77 -27.33 -16.99
CA LEU A 282 17.89 -26.39 -16.98
C LEU A 282 19.19 -27.02 -17.52
N PRO A 283 20.00 -26.29 -18.31
CA PRO A 283 19.70 -24.97 -18.89
C PRO A 283 18.75 -25.07 -20.10
N TYR A 284 17.82 -24.13 -20.22
CA TYR A 284 16.72 -24.18 -21.19
C TYR A 284 17.14 -24.15 -22.67
N ASP A 285 18.35 -23.66 -22.97
CA ASP A 285 18.91 -23.62 -24.32
C ASP A 285 19.20 -25.01 -24.91
N LYS A 286 19.26 -26.05 -24.06
CA LYS A 286 19.40 -27.45 -24.48
C LYS A 286 18.07 -28.11 -24.84
N HIS A 287 16.95 -27.40 -24.73
CA HIS A 287 15.60 -27.92 -24.93
C HIS A 287 14.87 -27.14 -26.04
N PRO A 288 15.28 -27.28 -27.31
CA PRO A 288 14.67 -26.57 -28.44
C PRO A 288 13.19 -26.95 -28.67
N GLU A 289 12.72 -28.03 -28.06
CA GLU A 289 11.31 -28.45 -28.05
C GLU A 289 10.39 -27.53 -27.23
N LEU A 290 10.93 -26.70 -26.33
CA LEU A 290 10.13 -25.79 -25.53
C LEU A 290 9.61 -24.61 -26.37
N PRO A 291 8.29 -24.40 -26.48
CA PRO A 291 7.77 -23.24 -27.20
C PRO A 291 8.10 -21.95 -26.45
N VAL A 292 8.29 -20.85 -27.18
CA VAL A 292 8.58 -19.53 -26.60
C VAL A 292 7.40 -18.60 -26.83
N PHE A 293 6.93 -17.93 -25.78
CA PHE A 293 5.94 -16.86 -25.86
C PHE A 293 6.57 -15.52 -25.48
N ASN A 294 6.37 -14.50 -26.30
CA ASN A 294 6.90 -13.15 -26.12
C ASN A 294 5.75 -12.14 -26.03
N GLY A 295 5.43 -11.70 -24.82
CA GLY A 295 4.35 -10.75 -24.58
C GLY A 295 3.76 -10.88 -23.19
N GLU A 296 2.70 -10.11 -22.95
CA GLU A 296 1.94 -10.11 -21.70
C GLU A 296 0.88 -11.23 -21.65
N LEU A 297 0.47 -11.60 -20.44
CA LEU A 297 -0.58 -12.59 -20.17
C LEU A 297 -1.76 -11.93 -19.43
N PRO A 298 -2.52 -11.03 -20.09
CA PRO A 298 -3.59 -10.27 -19.46
C PRO A 298 -4.81 -11.17 -19.17
N MET A 299 -5.80 -10.60 -18.47
CA MET A 299 -7.09 -11.24 -18.17
C MET A 299 -8.25 -10.38 -18.70
N ASP A 300 -9.30 -11.02 -19.25
CA ASP A 300 -10.55 -10.36 -19.68
C ASP A 300 -11.71 -10.56 -18.68
N VAL A 301 -11.46 -11.37 -17.65
CA VAL A 301 -12.31 -11.69 -16.50
C VAL A 301 -11.42 -11.61 -15.29
N HIS A 302 -11.89 -11.07 -14.17
CA HIS A 302 -11.05 -10.85 -12.97
C HIS A 302 -9.75 -10.10 -13.28
N GLY A 303 -9.82 -8.77 -13.29
CA GLY A 303 -8.66 -7.90 -13.44
C GLY A 303 -9.02 -6.50 -13.94
N ASN A 304 -9.92 -6.41 -14.91
CA ASN A 304 -10.37 -5.16 -15.51
C ASN A 304 -11.06 -4.20 -14.54
N GLY A 305 -11.87 -4.70 -13.59
CA GLY A 305 -12.37 -3.86 -12.49
C GLY A 305 -11.31 -3.56 -11.42
N CYS A 306 -10.35 -4.48 -11.25
CA CYS A 306 -9.30 -4.39 -10.24
C CYS A 306 -8.36 -3.20 -10.45
N TYR A 307 -8.21 -2.72 -11.68
CA TYR A 307 -7.41 -1.53 -11.98
C TYR A 307 -8.00 -0.24 -11.38
N THR A 308 -9.29 -0.23 -11.04
CA THR A 308 -10.01 0.98 -10.58
C THR A 308 -10.58 0.84 -9.16
N SER A 309 -11.10 -0.34 -8.79
CA SER A 309 -11.70 -0.58 -7.45
C SER A 309 -10.75 -0.20 -6.31
N GLN A 310 -11.26 0.30 -5.17
CA GLN A 310 -10.44 0.76 -4.04
C GLN A 310 -9.43 1.84 -4.45
N ALA A 311 -9.97 2.91 -5.02
CA ALA A 311 -9.21 4.04 -5.55
C ALA A 311 -8.34 4.74 -4.48
N ALA A 312 -8.80 4.78 -3.22
CA ALA A 312 -8.04 5.35 -2.10
C ALA A 312 -6.82 4.49 -1.74
N MET A 313 -6.98 3.16 -1.73
CA MET A 313 -5.88 2.21 -1.49
C MET A 313 -4.76 2.37 -2.52
N LYS A 314 -5.11 2.46 -3.81
CA LYS A 314 -4.16 2.66 -4.91
C LYS A 314 -3.40 3.99 -4.83
N LEU A 315 -4.04 5.04 -4.32
CA LEU A 315 -3.39 6.33 -4.04
C LEU A 315 -2.34 6.19 -2.95
N TYR A 316 -2.65 5.49 -1.86
CA TYR A 316 -1.69 5.30 -0.77
C TYR A 316 -0.52 4.40 -1.19
N ASN A 317 -0.79 3.30 -1.91
CA ASN A 317 0.25 2.43 -2.44
C ASN A 317 1.24 3.20 -3.32
N ARG A 318 0.77 3.93 -4.34
CA ARG A 318 1.65 4.70 -5.24
C ARG A 318 2.50 5.71 -4.45
N GLN A 319 1.91 6.39 -3.47
CA GLN A 319 2.65 7.34 -2.64
C GLN A 319 3.67 6.65 -1.73
N ASN A 320 3.37 5.47 -1.18
CA ASN A 320 4.31 4.69 -0.38
C ASN A 320 5.51 4.22 -1.22
N GLU A 321 5.28 3.80 -2.46
CA GLU A 321 6.36 3.43 -3.39
C GLU A 321 7.35 4.59 -3.63
N HIS A 322 6.82 5.79 -3.91
CA HIS A 322 7.63 6.98 -4.19
C HIS A 322 8.24 7.62 -2.93
N LEU A 323 7.50 7.65 -1.82
CA LEU A 323 7.98 8.24 -0.57
C LEU A 323 9.00 7.33 0.12
N GLY A 324 8.83 6.01 0.03
CA GLY A 324 9.81 5.03 0.51
C GLY A 324 11.15 5.16 -0.21
N ASP A 325 11.15 5.30 -1.54
CA ASP A 325 12.39 5.55 -2.30
C ASP A 325 13.06 6.88 -1.90
N ALA A 326 12.28 7.95 -1.71
CA ALA A 326 12.79 9.23 -1.22
C ALA A 326 13.41 9.14 0.18
N ALA A 327 12.79 8.38 1.08
CA ALA A 327 13.30 8.13 2.43
C ALA A 327 14.60 7.31 2.39
N GLU A 328 14.69 6.25 1.58
CA GLU A 328 15.91 5.44 1.44
C GLU A 328 17.09 6.25 0.93
N ARG A 329 16.89 7.04 -0.13
CA ARG A 329 17.94 7.86 -0.73
C ARG A 329 18.50 8.86 0.25
N THR A 330 17.64 9.58 0.95
CA THR A 330 18.07 10.55 1.95
C THR A 330 18.73 9.88 3.15
N ALA A 331 18.25 8.71 3.58
CA ALA A 331 18.89 7.94 4.64
C ALA A 331 20.30 7.47 4.23
N VAL A 332 20.51 7.02 3.00
CA VAL A 332 21.86 6.71 2.46
C VAL A 332 22.75 7.95 2.46
N MET A 333 22.23 9.09 2.00
CA MET A 333 22.96 10.36 2.01
C MET A 333 23.40 10.76 3.43
N ALA A 334 22.47 10.68 4.39
CA ALA A 334 22.72 11.05 5.78
C ALA A 334 23.72 10.09 6.46
N ASP A 335 23.58 8.78 6.24
CA ASP A 335 24.49 7.74 6.73
C ASP A 335 25.90 7.93 6.19
N TRP A 336 26.04 8.13 4.88
CA TRP A 336 27.35 8.35 4.26
C TRP A 336 28.03 9.64 4.74
N LEU A 337 27.26 10.72 4.96
CA LEU A 337 27.76 11.98 5.53
C LEU A 337 28.12 11.89 7.03
N GLY A 338 27.83 10.76 7.68
CA GLY A 338 27.92 10.62 9.14
C GLY A 338 26.96 11.56 9.88
N ALA A 339 25.86 11.94 9.24
CA ALA A 339 24.90 12.93 9.72
C ALA A 339 23.75 12.32 10.55
N ALA A 340 23.39 11.06 10.25
CA ALA A 340 22.44 10.21 10.96
C ALA A 340 22.70 8.76 10.56
N SER A 341 22.36 7.77 11.39
CA SER A 341 22.48 6.35 11.01
C SER A 341 21.37 5.92 10.04
N TYR A 342 21.67 5.02 9.09
CA TYR A 342 20.63 4.40 8.27
C TYR A 342 19.69 3.53 9.14
N PRO A 343 18.37 3.78 9.16
CA PRO A 343 17.43 3.10 10.05
C PRO A 343 16.92 1.78 9.46
N THR A 344 17.80 0.77 9.36
CA THR A 344 17.51 -0.51 8.69
C THR A 344 16.19 -1.15 9.13
N ASP A 345 16.01 -1.40 10.43
CA ASP A 345 14.83 -2.14 10.91
C ASP A 345 13.52 -1.40 10.62
N VAL A 346 13.52 -0.08 10.82
CA VAL A 346 12.36 0.77 10.50
C VAL A 346 12.03 0.68 9.01
N MET A 347 13.03 0.74 8.14
CA MET A 347 12.83 0.67 6.69
C MET A 347 12.31 -0.71 6.26
N THR A 348 12.95 -1.79 6.72
CA THR A 348 12.56 -3.17 6.39
C THR A 348 11.15 -3.47 6.87
N ASP A 349 10.79 -3.10 8.10
CA ASP A 349 9.44 -3.34 8.64
C ASP A 349 8.38 -2.48 7.97
N THR A 350 8.71 -1.24 7.61
CA THR A 350 7.77 -0.36 6.89
C THR A 350 7.52 -0.87 5.48
N TRP A 351 8.54 -1.35 4.78
CA TRP A 351 8.36 -2.00 3.48
C TRP A 351 7.58 -3.32 3.58
N LYS A 352 7.84 -4.17 4.58
CA LYS A 352 7.04 -5.39 4.78
C LYS A 352 5.55 -5.07 4.91
N ARG A 353 5.18 -3.98 5.60
CA ARG A 353 3.79 -3.47 5.73
C ARG A 353 3.18 -3.12 4.38
N VAL A 354 3.87 -2.32 3.57
CA VAL A 354 3.40 -1.97 2.22
C VAL A 354 3.26 -3.23 1.34
N ILE A 355 4.28 -4.08 1.34
CA ILE A 355 4.36 -5.23 0.45
C ILE A 355 3.28 -6.29 0.74
N TRP A 356 2.88 -6.53 1.99
CA TRP A 356 1.82 -7.53 2.23
C TRP A 356 0.42 -7.02 1.84
N HIS A 357 0.20 -5.70 1.83
CA HIS A 357 -1.05 -5.09 1.32
C HIS A 357 -1.11 -4.98 -0.21
N GLN A 358 -0.01 -5.29 -0.88
CA GLN A 358 0.04 -5.53 -2.33
C GLN A 358 -0.42 -6.94 -2.73
N PHE A 359 -0.92 -7.72 -1.76
CA PHE A 359 -1.57 -9.01 -1.98
C PHE A 359 -2.71 -8.92 -3.01
N HIS A 360 -2.92 -10.00 -3.76
CA HIS A 360 -3.72 -9.95 -4.98
C HIS A 360 -5.23 -9.80 -4.78
N ASP A 361 -5.79 -9.97 -3.58
CA ASP A 361 -7.17 -9.58 -3.25
C ASP A 361 -7.31 -8.29 -2.42
N ASP A 362 -6.18 -7.71 -2.01
CA ASP A 362 -6.16 -6.48 -1.23
C ASP A 362 -6.08 -5.27 -2.16
N LEU A 363 -4.91 -5.04 -2.77
CA LEU A 363 -4.65 -3.90 -3.64
C LEU A 363 -5.57 -3.86 -4.87
N THR A 364 -6.04 -5.01 -5.34
CA THR A 364 -7.00 -5.12 -6.46
C THR A 364 -8.40 -4.66 -6.08
N GLY A 365 -8.69 -4.50 -4.80
CA GLY A 365 -9.95 -3.96 -4.34
C GLY A 365 -11.06 -5.00 -4.26
N THR A 366 -10.78 -6.23 -3.84
CA THR A 366 -11.72 -7.36 -3.93
C THR A 366 -12.05 -8.03 -2.59
N SER A 367 -11.55 -7.51 -1.48
CA SER A 367 -11.81 -7.99 -0.11
C SER A 367 -13.08 -7.40 0.54
N ILE A 368 -13.45 -7.88 1.72
CA ILE A 368 -14.52 -7.29 2.55
C ILE A 368 -14.09 -5.94 3.16
N PRO A 369 -15.02 -5.05 3.53
CA PRO A 369 -14.68 -3.72 4.08
C PRO A 369 -13.76 -3.78 5.29
N ARG A 370 -13.98 -4.73 6.22
CA ARG A 370 -13.15 -4.92 7.41
C ARG A 370 -11.67 -5.20 7.09
N ALA A 371 -11.37 -5.89 5.99
CA ALA A 371 -9.98 -6.13 5.57
C ALA A 371 -9.26 -4.80 5.26
N TYR A 372 -9.96 -3.87 4.62
CA TYR A 372 -9.43 -2.56 4.26
C TYR A 372 -9.17 -1.63 5.45
N GLU A 373 -9.85 -1.83 6.59
CA GLU A 373 -9.53 -1.09 7.80
C GLU A 373 -8.06 -1.32 8.22
N PHE A 374 -7.57 -2.56 8.08
CA PHE A 374 -6.16 -2.88 8.32
C PHE A 374 -5.26 -2.30 7.22
N SER A 375 -5.65 -2.46 5.96
CA SER A 375 -4.90 -1.94 4.80
C SER A 375 -4.69 -0.43 4.86
N TRP A 376 -5.76 0.34 5.08
CA TRP A 376 -5.66 1.79 5.18
C TRP A 376 -4.81 2.23 6.37
N ASN A 377 -4.88 1.52 7.51
CA ASN A 377 -4.06 1.82 8.66
C ASN A 377 -2.57 1.64 8.37
N ASP A 378 -2.17 0.48 7.85
CA ASP A 378 -0.75 0.17 7.59
C ASP A 378 -0.19 1.03 6.45
N GLU A 379 -0.98 1.34 5.42
CA GLU A 379 -0.59 2.27 4.35
C GLU A 379 -0.34 3.69 4.86
N LEU A 380 -1.26 4.23 5.69
CA LEU A 380 -1.11 5.57 6.27
C LEU A 380 0.01 5.62 7.31
N LEU A 381 0.19 4.54 8.08
CA LEU A 381 1.30 4.39 9.00
C LEU A 381 2.64 4.33 8.27
N ALA A 382 2.73 3.63 7.13
CA ALA A 382 3.92 3.59 6.31
C ALA A 382 4.27 4.97 5.73
N LEU A 383 3.28 5.71 5.23
CA LEU A 383 3.48 7.09 4.75
C LEU A 383 4.06 7.99 5.85
N LYS A 384 3.57 7.85 7.09
CA LYS A 384 4.12 8.57 8.26
C LYS A 384 5.55 8.14 8.58
N LYS A 385 5.84 6.84 8.62
CA LYS A 385 7.17 6.33 8.94
C LYS A 385 8.21 6.73 7.89
N PHE A 386 7.89 6.64 6.60
CA PHE A 386 8.79 7.14 5.56
C PHE A 386 8.96 8.66 5.61
N SER A 387 7.90 9.41 5.94
CA SER A 387 7.99 10.86 6.17
C SER A 387 8.94 11.21 7.32
N ASP A 388 8.90 10.45 8.41
CA ASP A 388 9.77 10.63 9.58
C ASP A 388 11.24 10.34 9.23
N VAL A 389 11.51 9.24 8.54
CA VAL A 389 12.86 8.88 8.08
C VAL A 389 13.40 9.94 7.12
N LEU A 390 12.59 10.37 6.16
CA LEU A 390 12.96 11.44 5.22
C LEU A 390 13.28 12.74 5.95
N THR A 391 12.40 13.18 6.86
CA THR A 391 12.57 14.44 7.59
C THR A 391 13.79 14.41 8.49
N HIS A 392 14.03 13.29 9.19
CA HIS A 392 15.21 13.12 10.02
C HIS A 392 16.51 13.12 9.19
N SER A 393 16.52 12.41 8.07
CA SER A 393 17.67 12.35 7.16
C SER A 393 17.98 13.72 6.55
N VAL A 394 16.96 14.45 6.08
CA VAL A 394 17.10 15.82 5.58
C VAL A 394 17.62 16.74 6.68
N SER A 395 17.17 16.57 7.93
CA SER A 395 17.67 17.35 9.06
C SER A 395 19.17 17.16 9.25
N GLY A 396 19.65 15.92 9.21
CA GLY A 396 21.08 15.59 9.26
C GLY A 396 21.88 16.29 8.17
N ILE A 397 21.40 16.21 6.92
CA ILE A 397 22.08 16.80 5.76
C ILE A 397 22.06 18.32 5.83
N ALA A 398 20.91 18.92 6.13
CA ALA A 398 20.73 20.37 6.22
C ALA A 398 21.66 21.01 7.26
N ARG A 399 21.91 20.35 8.40
CA ARG A 399 22.88 20.78 9.43
C ARG A 399 24.31 20.93 8.90
N GLN A 400 24.66 20.17 7.85
CA GLN A 400 25.96 20.27 7.20
C GLN A 400 25.99 21.25 6.02
N MET A 401 24.84 21.74 5.55
CA MET A 401 24.73 22.74 4.48
C MET A 401 24.92 24.17 5.00
N ASP A 402 25.39 25.08 4.15
CA ASP A 402 25.38 26.51 4.45
C ASP A 402 24.00 27.09 4.17
N THR A 403 23.20 27.29 5.22
CA THR A 403 21.83 27.81 5.09
C THR A 403 21.76 29.34 5.16
N ARG A 404 22.90 30.05 5.08
CA ARG A 404 22.92 31.53 5.13
C ARG A 404 22.43 32.15 3.84
N VAL A 405 21.14 32.46 3.82
CA VAL A 405 20.43 33.19 2.75
C VAL A 405 19.70 34.42 3.29
N SER A 406 19.20 35.26 2.39
CA SER A 406 18.32 36.38 2.76
C SER A 406 16.92 35.85 3.09
N GLY A 407 16.38 36.19 4.28
CA GLY A 407 15.09 35.63 4.74
C GLY A 407 15.20 34.30 5.50
N GLN A 408 14.08 33.58 5.58
CA GLN A 408 13.99 32.24 6.16
C GLN A 408 14.61 31.23 5.18
N PRO A 409 15.61 30.42 5.60
CA PRO A 409 16.12 29.33 4.78
C PRO A 409 15.07 28.24 4.57
N VAL A 410 14.93 27.80 3.32
CA VAL A 410 14.15 26.64 2.91
C VAL A 410 15.05 25.71 2.11
N VAL A 411 15.20 24.48 2.57
CA VAL A 411 15.92 23.40 1.87
C VAL A 411 14.91 22.67 0.99
N VAL A 412 15.21 22.55 -0.29
CA VAL A 412 14.38 21.82 -1.26
C VAL A 412 15.12 20.56 -1.70
N TYR A 413 14.46 19.41 -1.59
CA TYR A 413 14.99 18.09 -1.93
C TYR A 413 14.46 17.59 -3.27
N ASN A 414 15.36 17.07 -4.11
CA ASN A 414 15.10 16.37 -5.35
C ASN A 414 15.53 14.91 -5.23
N ASN A 415 14.62 14.00 -5.53
CA ASN A 415 14.86 12.56 -5.49
C ASN A 415 15.55 12.02 -6.76
N GLU A 416 15.32 12.67 -7.90
CA GLU A 416 15.72 12.19 -9.21
C GLU A 416 17.22 12.24 -9.44
N THR A 417 17.76 11.27 -10.18
CA THR A 417 19.20 11.20 -10.51
C THR A 417 19.65 12.15 -11.61
N THR A 418 18.78 13.06 -12.00
CA THR A 418 19.11 14.23 -12.82
C THR A 418 18.61 15.50 -12.14
N PRO A 419 19.22 16.66 -12.44
CA PRO A 419 18.71 17.93 -11.94
C PRO A 419 17.24 18.13 -12.32
N VAL A 420 16.42 18.56 -11.36
CA VAL A 420 15.00 18.81 -11.55
C VAL A 420 14.73 20.30 -11.43
N ARG A 421 14.03 20.83 -12.44
CA ARG A 421 13.42 22.15 -12.40
C ARG A 421 11.92 21.99 -12.30
N ALA A 422 11.32 22.41 -11.19
CA ALA A 422 9.89 22.26 -10.93
C ALA A 422 9.43 23.24 -9.84
N ILE A 423 8.12 23.42 -9.69
CA ILE A 423 7.56 24.27 -8.64
C ILE A 423 7.69 23.56 -7.30
N ALA A 424 8.39 24.20 -6.37
CA ALA A 424 8.40 23.85 -4.95
C ALA A 424 7.34 24.65 -4.18
N GLN A 425 6.92 24.10 -3.04
CA GLN A 425 5.84 24.66 -2.22
C GLN A 425 6.28 24.92 -0.78
N VAL A 426 5.70 25.96 -0.16
CA VAL A 426 5.82 26.27 1.28
C VAL A 426 4.45 26.73 1.79
N GLU A 427 3.89 26.07 2.80
CA GLU A 427 2.69 26.51 3.52
C GLU A 427 2.99 27.77 4.34
N LEU A 428 2.05 28.72 4.35
CA LEU A 428 2.19 30.01 4.99
C LEU A 428 1.14 30.20 6.09
N ASN A 429 1.58 30.70 7.25
CA ASN A 429 0.72 30.91 8.43
C ASN A 429 0.34 32.39 8.66
N ASP A 430 0.57 33.25 7.69
CA ASP A 430 0.24 34.67 7.77
C ASP A 430 -0.33 35.20 6.45
N ASN A 431 -0.67 36.50 6.42
CA ASN A 431 -1.28 37.19 5.28
C ASN A 431 -0.28 37.99 4.42
N ARG A 432 1.03 37.73 4.52
CA ARG A 432 2.06 38.46 3.78
C ARG A 432 2.30 37.87 2.39
N ASP A 433 2.85 38.66 1.49
CA ASP A 433 3.42 38.16 0.23
C ASP A 433 4.90 37.82 0.43
N TYR A 434 5.50 37.06 -0.49
CA TYR A 434 6.85 36.54 -0.34
C TYR A 434 7.67 36.66 -1.63
N ARG A 435 8.95 36.97 -1.46
CA ARG A 435 9.98 36.86 -2.51
C ARG A 435 10.91 35.71 -2.18
N VAL A 436 11.31 34.99 -3.21
CA VAL A 436 12.23 33.86 -3.11
C VAL A 436 13.53 34.19 -3.83
N THR A 437 14.66 33.84 -3.21
CA THR A 437 15.98 33.89 -3.84
C THR A 437 16.64 32.53 -3.83
N ASP A 438 17.38 32.19 -4.89
CA ASP A 438 18.17 30.96 -4.99
C ASP A 438 19.42 30.99 -4.08
N ALA A 439 20.20 29.90 -4.14
CA ALA A 439 21.48 29.75 -3.42
C ALA A 439 22.49 30.87 -3.70
N ASN A 440 22.41 31.53 -4.86
CA ASN A 440 23.28 32.62 -5.30
C ASN A 440 22.70 34.01 -4.98
N GLY A 441 21.53 34.07 -4.33
CA GLY A 441 20.83 35.31 -4.02
C GLY A 441 20.07 35.94 -5.20
N ARG A 442 19.90 35.21 -6.31
CA ARG A 442 19.14 35.67 -7.48
C ARG A 442 17.65 35.48 -7.23
N SER A 443 16.83 36.43 -7.66
CA SER A 443 15.37 36.32 -7.52
C SER A 443 14.84 35.16 -8.36
N VAL A 444 13.93 34.39 -7.76
CA VAL A 444 13.21 33.28 -8.38
C VAL A 444 11.76 33.69 -8.60
N ALA A 445 11.14 33.21 -9.68
CA ALA A 445 9.72 33.44 -9.91
C ALA A 445 8.91 32.76 -8.80
N SER A 446 8.05 33.53 -8.12
CA SER A 446 7.24 33.03 -7.02
C SER A 446 5.84 33.64 -7.03
N GLN A 447 4.88 32.91 -6.46
CA GLN A 447 3.49 33.31 -6.36
C GLN A 447 2.87 32.71 -5.11
N VAL A 448 2.14 33.52 -4.33
CA VAL A 448 1.27 32.99 -3.27
C VAL A 448 -0.11 32.65 -3.84
N VAL A 449 -0.60 31.45 -3.51
CA VAL A 449 -1.93 30.94 -3.82
C VAL A 449 -2.66 30.58 -2.53
N GLU A 450 -3.98 30.41 -2.61
CA GLU A 450 -4.81 29.99 -1.49
C GLU A 450 -5.65 28.78 -1.91
N ARG A 451 -5.76 27.82 -1.00
CA ARG A 451 -6.51 26.57 -1.15
C ARG A 451 -7.18 26.27 0.19
N ASP A 452 -8.51 26.21 0.20
CA ASP A 452 -9.31 25.81 1.36
C ASP A 452 -8.93 26.56 2.66
N GLY A 453 -8.67 27.87 2.53
CA GLY A 453 -8.26 28.74 3.63
C GLY A 453 -6.77 28.66 4.01
N LYS A 454 -5.99 27.75 3.40
CA LYS A 454 -4.54 27.68 3.54
C LYS A 454 -3.84 28.46 2.44
N ARG A 455 -2.82 29.26 2.80
CA ARG A 455 -1.98 29.97 1.85
C ARG A 455 -0.72 29.18 1.56
N VAL A 456 -0.33 29.08 0.30
CA VAL A 456 0.85 28.33 -0.16
C VAL A 456 1.69 29.23 -1.06
N LEU A 457 2.98 29.33 -0.79
CA LEU A 457 3.97 29.95 -1.67
C LEU A 457 4.46 28.91 -2.68
N LEU A 458 4.27 29.20 -3.97
CA LEU A 458 4.83 28.46 -5.10
C LEU A 458 6.09 29.18 -5.60
N PHE A 459 7.15 28.47 -5.94
CA PHE A 459 8.33 29.05 -6.60
C PHE A 459 9.05 28.06 -7.52
N ASP A 460 9.64 28.57 -8.60
CA ASP A 460 10.35 27.79 -9.62
C ASP A 460 11.74 27.36 -9.12
N ALA A 461 11.85 26.13 -8.60
CA ALA A 461 13.07 25.59 -8.02
C ALA A 461 13.90 24.83 -9.06
N ASP A 462 15.21 24.79 -8.84
CA ASP A 462 16.24 24.16 -9.67
C ASP A 462 17.20 23.45 -8.73
N VAL A 463 17.03 22.14 -8.62
CA VAL A 463 17.62 21.32 -7.56
C VAL A 463 18.49 20.23 -8.20
N PRO A 464 19.74 20.06 -7.73
CA PRO A 464 20.65 19.07 -8.30
C PRO A 464 20.14 17.63 -8.17
N ALA A 465 20.74 16.72 -8.93
CA ALA A 465 20.43 15.28 -8.90
C ALA A 465 20.61 14.67 -7.50
N THR A 466 19.62 13.90 -7.05
CA THR A 466 19.52 13.23 -5.74
C THR A 466 20.18 14.08 -4.66
N GLY A 467 19.57 15.23 -4.41
CA GLY A 467 20.29 16.38 -3.88
C GLY A 467 19.38 17.46 -3.34
N MET A 468 20.01 18.50 -2.82
CA MET A 468 19.34 19.58 -2.10
C MET A 468 19.86 20.95 -2.52
N ALA A 469 18.98 21.96 -2.46
CA ALA A 469 19.34 23.35 -2.67
C ALA A 469 18.66 24.25 -1.61
N VAL A 470 19.39 25.26 -1.14
CA VAL A 470 18.89 26.25 -0.17
C VAL A 470 18.32 27.47 -0.89
N TYR A 471 17.10 27.85 -0.51
CA TYR A 471 16.40 29.05 -0.94
C TYR A 471 16.15 30.01 0.22
N GLY A 472 16.19 31.31 -0.07
CA GLY A 472 15.81 32.37 0.87
C GLY A 472 14.39 32.84 0.65
N VAL A 473 13.52 32.64 1.63
CA VAL A 473 12.11 33.06 1.60
C VAL A 473 11.93 34.29 2.49
N LYS A 474 11.60 35.43 1.88
CA LYS A 474 11.50 36.71 2.60
C LYS A 474 10.14 37.37 2.37
N ALA A 475 9.47 37.75 3.46
CA ALA A 475 8.24 38.51 3.40
C ALA A 475 8.45 39.83 2.63
N ALA A 476 7.53 40.15 1.71
CA ALA A 476 7.63 41.22 0.73
C ALA A 476 6.44 42.20 0.80
N GLY A 477 6.02 42.55 2.02
CA GLY A 477 4.87 43.42 2.27
C GLY A 477 3.53 42.68 2.17
N ASN A 478 2.43 43.43 2.24
CA ASN A 478 1.08 42.91 2.07
C ASN A 478 0.65 43.10 0.62
N LYS A 479 0.67 42.04 -0.19
CA LYS A 479 0.00 42.05 -1.49
C LYS A 479 -1.34 41.35 -1.35
N LYS A 480 -2.41 42.06 -1.66
CA LYS A 480 -3.75 41.46 -1.70
C LYS A 480 -3.79 40.47 -2.85
N MET A 481 -4.21 39.24 -2.57
CA MET A 481 -4.41 38.24 -3.63
C MET A 481 -5.41 38.78 -4.64
N ALA A 482 -5.13 38.53 -5.92
CA ALA A 482 -6.07 38.87 -6.97
C ALA A 482 -7.35 38.02 -6.77
N ALA A 483 -8.50 38.69 -6.79
CA ALA A 483 -9.77 38.02 -6.64
C ALA A 483 -10.00 37.03 -7.79
N ALA A 484 -10.74 35.95 -7.50
CA ALA A 484 -11.22 35.07 -8.54
C ALA A 484 -12.04 35.87 -9.57
N THR A 485 -11.83 35.62 -10.85
CA THR A 485 -12.55 36.28 -11.93
C THR A 485 -13.45 35.30 -12.66
N THR A 486 -14.53 35.79 -13.26
CA THR A 486 -15.31 34.99 -14.21
C THR A 486 -14.60 34.95 -15.56
N GLY A 487 -14.71 33.82 -16.26
CA GLY A 487 -14.11 33.63 -17.57
C GLY A 487 -13.97 32.16 -17.90
N ARG A 488 -13.66 31.87 -19.15
CA ARG A 488 -13.59 30.49 -19.68
C ARG A 488 -12.26 30.16 -20.35
N THR A 489 -11.34 31.11 -20.40
CA THR A 489 -10.05 30.95 -21.05
C THR A 489 -8.93 31.29 -20.09
N ILE A 490 -7.98 30.37 -19.95
CA ILE A 490 -6.70 30.59 -19.26
C ILE A 490 -5.57 30.39 -20.25
N GLN A 491 -4.43 31.05 -20.03
CA GLN A 491 -3.28 30.93 -20.92
C GLN A 491 -1.96 31.07 -20.19
N SER A 492 -0.96 30.34 -20.68
CA SER A 492 0.45 30.54 -20.35
C SER A 492 1.23 30.89 -21.62
N SER A 493 2.55 31.01 -21.49
CA SER A 493 3.48 31.07 -22.62
C SER A 493 3.40 29.84 -23.53
N ARG A 494 3.04 28.67 -22.98
CA ARG A 494 3.03 27.39 -23.69
C ARG A 494 1.67 26.99 -24.27
N TYR A 495 0.60 27.23 -23.51
CA TYR A 495 -0.75 26.75 -23.83
C TYR A 495 -1.81 27.85 -23.74
N GLN A 496 -2.88 27.70 -24.50
CA GLN A 496 -4.15 28.41 -24.28
C GLN A 496 -5.26 27.38 -24.19
N LEU A 497 -6.04 27.42 -23.11
CA LEU A 497 -7.11 26.47 -22.83
C LEU A 497 -8.42 27.24 -22.69
N THR A 498 -9.47 26.76 -23.38
CA THR A 498 -10.83 27.30 -23.31
C THR A 498 -11.81 26.20 -22.98
N VAL A 499 -12.69 26.46 -22.01
CA VAL A 499 -13.83 25.60 -21.66
C VAL A 499 -15.16 26.15 -22.17
N ASP A 500 -16.16 25.28 -22.30
CA ASP A 500 -17.54 25.68 -22.56
C ASP A 500 -18.30 26.07 -21.28
N ASP A 501 -19.62 26.19 -21.38
CA ASP A 501 -20.52 26.52 -20.27
C ASP A 501 -20.58 25.42 -19.21
N PHE A 502 -20.16 24.20 -19.54
CA PHE A 502 -20.16 23.03 -18.66
C PHE A 502 -18.77 22.74 -18.06
N GLY A 503 -17.77 23.56 -18.40
CA GLY A 503 -16.40 23.36 -17.95
C GLY A 503 -15.65 22.29 -18.74
N ASP A 504 -16.19 21.80 -19.86
CA ASP A 504 -15.50 20.85 -20.73
C ASP A 504 -14.50 21.58 -21.63
N VAL A 505 -13.29 21.01 -21.81
CA VAL A 505 -12.22 21.65 -22.59
C VAL A 505 -12.49 21.50 -24.08
N VAL A 506 -13.05 22.54 -24.70
CA VAL A 506 -13.36 22.58 -26.15
C VAL A 506 -12.21 23.05 -27.01
N SER A 507 -11.20 23.70 -26.42
CA SER A 507 -9.98 24.09 -27.13
C SER A 507 -8.77 24.04 -26.21
N LEU A 508 -7.70 23.42 -26.71
CA LEU A 508 -6.39 23.39 -26.07
C LEU A 508 -5.33 23.60 -27.16
N ILE A 509 -4.82 24.81 -27.22
CA ILE A 509 -3.84 25.23 -28.22
C ILE A 509 -2.44 25.15 -27.63
N ASP A 510 -1.63 24.30 -28.24
CA ASP A 510 -0.18 24.26 -28.10
C ASP A 510 0.45 25.43 -28.90
N LYS A 511 0.83 26.51 -28.19
CA LYS A 511 1.28 27.76 -28.85
C LYS A 511 2.63 27.61 -29.55
N LYS A 512 3.54 26.82 -28.98
CA LYS A 512 4.89 26.62 -29.51
C LYS A 512 4.88 25.85 -30.83
N ASN A 513 4.03 24.82 -30.96
CA ASN A 513 3.91 24.02 -32.18
C ASN A 513 2.75 24.45 -33.08
N ASN A 514 1.97 25.47 -32.65
CA ASN A 514 0.77 25.95 -33.33
C ASN A 514 -0.23 24.81 -33.65
N ARG A 515 -0.55 24.00 -32.64
CA ARG A 515 -1.44 22.84 -32.76
C ARG A 515 -2.66 22.98 -31.85
N GLN A 516 -3.84 22.65 -32.38
CA GLN A 516 -5.03 22.38 -31.57
C GLN A 516 -5.00 20.91 -31.15
N LEU A 517 -5.12 20.62 -29.86
CA LEU A 517 -5.02 19.25 -29.32
C LEU A 517 -6.38 18.55 -29.18
N VAL A 518 -7.46 19.31 -29.05
CA VAL A 518 -8.82 18.76 -28.99
C VAL A 518 -9.34 18.45 -30.40
N ALA A 519 -9.94 17.28 -30.61
CA ALA A 519 -10.56 16.95 -31.88
C ALA A 519 -11.68 17.94 -32.27
N ASN A 520 -11.86 18.19 -33.56
CA ASN A 520 -12.88 19.13 -34.05
C ASN A 520 -14.29 18.71 -33.60
N GLY A 521 -15.04 19.64 -32.99
CA GLY A 521 -16.39 19.40 -32.48
C GLY A 521 -16.46 18.45 -31.27
N LYS A 522 -15.34 18.23 -30.57
CA LYS A 522 -15.25 17.40 -29.35
C LYS A 522 -14.71 18.22 -28.17
N SER A 523 -14.66 17.62 -26.99
CA SER A 523 -14.09 18.22 -25.79
C SER A 523 -13.36 17.18 -24.93
N LEU A 524 -12.32 17.59 -24.20
CA LEU A 524 -11.76 16.80 -23.10
C LEU A 524 -12.64 17.01 -21.87
N ARG A 525 -13.14 15.93 -21.26
CA ARG A 525 -14.21 16.04 -20.26
C ARG A 525 -14.26 14.85 -19.30
N LEU A 526 -15.03 15.02 -18.23
CA LEU A 526 -15.42 13.92 -17.35
C LEU A 526 -16.73 13.30 -17.85
N VAL A 527 -16.77 11.97 -17.88
CA VAL A 527 -17.94 11.19 -18.33
C VAL A 527 -18.24 10.06 -17.36
N VAL A 528 -19.51 9.64 -17.29
CA VAL A 528 -19.98 8.55 -16.45
C VAL A 528 -20.66 7.48 -17.29
N PHE A 529 -20.35 6.21 -17.03
CA PHE A 529 -21.17 5.09 -17.45
C PHE A 529 -22.09 4.68 -16.31
N ASP A 530 -23.40 4.70 -16.53
CA ASP A 530 -24.45 4.57 -15.51
C ASP A 530 -25.14 3.19 -15.49
N ASP A 531 -24.58 2.20 -16.20
CA ASP A 531 -25.01 0.79 -16.17
C ASP A 531 -23.80 -0.14 -16.03
N CYS A 532 -23.17 -0.03 -14.86
CA CYS A 532 -22.03 -0.84 -14.42
C CYS A 532 -22.45 -2.17 -13.79
N ARG A 533 -23.40 -2.89 -14.41
CA ARG A 533 -23.83 -4.21 -13.93
C ARG A 533 -22.71 -5.25 -14.02
N SER A 534 -22.22 -5.67 -12.87
CA SER A 534 -21.33 -6.83 -12.70
C SER A 534 -21.85 -7.62 -11.51
N GLU A 535 -22.66 -8.65 -11.77
CA GLU A 535 -23.49 -9.27 -10.73
C GLU A 535 -22.78 -10.40 -9.96
N ARG A 536 -21.82 -11.07 -10.62
CA ARG A 536 -21.12 -12.23 -10.06
C ARG A 536 -19.82 -11.83 -9.36
N TRP A 537 -19.06 -10.93 -9.96
CA TRP A 537 -17.75 -10.48 -9.49
C TRP A 537 -17.64 -8.96 -9.60
N PRO A 538 -18.38 -8.22 -8.76
CA PRO A 538 -18.64 -6.80 -8.97
C PRO A 538 -17.38 -5.94 -9.02
N ALA A 539 -16.51 -6.02 -8.02
CA ALA A 539 -15.27 -5.24 -7.97
C ALA A 539 -14.19 -5.72 -8.96
N TRP A 540 -14.22 -7.00 -9.32
CA TRP A 540 -13.22 -7.62 -10.19
C TRP A 540 -13.37 -7.23 -11.66
N GLU A 541 -14.58 -6.87 -12.10
CA GLU A 541 -14.94 -6.81 -13.52
C GLU A 541 -15.65 -5.50 -13.90
N ILE A 542 -15.04 -4.77 -14.82
CA ILE A 542 -15.77 -3.86 -15.71
C ILE A 542 -16.10 -4.65 -16.97
N LEU A 543 -17.38 -4.73 -17.34
CA LEU A 543 -17.79 -5.50 -18.52
C LEU A 543 -17.69 -4.67 -19.80
N LYS A 544 -17.31 -5.30 -20.91
CA LYS A 544 -17.22 -4.62 -22.21
C LYS A 544 -18.51 -3.94 -22.62
N ARG A 545 -19.67 -4.57 -22.36
CA ARG A 545 -20.99 -3.97 -22.63
C ARG A 545 -21.21 -2.63 -21.93
N THR A 546 -20.52 -2.36 -20.82
CA THR A 546 -20.57 -1.08 -20.13
C THR A 546 -19.76 -0.06 -20.92
N LEU A 547 -18.52 -0.39 -21.32
CA LEU A 547 -17.64 0.53 -22.05
C LEU A 547 -18.05 0.79 -23.52
N ASP A 548 -18.83 -0.11 -24.11
CA ASP A 548 -19.39 0.04 -25.47
C ASP A 548 -20.56 1.05 -25.52
N LYS A 549 -21.13 1.42 -24.37
CA LYS A 549 -22.19 2.44 -24.33
C LYS A 549 -21.62 3.83 -24.57
N THR A 550 -22.47 4.72 -25.09
CA THR A 550 -22.19 6.15 -25.05
C THR A 550 -22.25 6.61 -23.60
N PRO A 551 -21.16 7.16 -23.04
CA PRO A 551 -21.17 7.63 -21.66
C PRO A 551 -21.91 8.97 -21.56
N LEU A 552 -22.38 9.28 -20.35
CA LEU A 552 -23.07 10.53 -20.02
C LEU A 552 -22.05 11.61 -19.61
N PRO A 553 -22.21 12.86 -20.05
CA PRO A 553 -21.35 13.94 -19.57
C PRO A 553 -21.74 14.40 -18.15
N VAL A 554 -20.78 14.97 -17.41
CA VAL A 554 -21.01 15.57 -16.08
C VAL A 554 -21.26 17.06 -16.21
N HIS A 555 -22.53 17.48 -16.32
CA HIS A 555 -22.93 18.84 -16.70
C HIS A 555 -23.85 19.55 -15.69
N ASP A 556 -24.12 18.95 -14.54
CA ASP A 556 -25.03 19.54 -13.54
C ASP A 556 -24.30 20.51 -12.60
N ALA A 557 -25.01 21.56 -12.17
CA ALA A 557 -24.58 22.54 -11.17
C ALA A 557 -23.17 23.14 -11.41
N VAL A 558 -22.88 23.51 -12.66
CA VAL A 558 -21.54 23.97 -13.06
C VAL A 558 -21.28 25.41 -12.60
N GLU A 559 -20.20 25.60 -11.87
CA GLU A 559 -19.62 26.90 -11.52
C GLU A 559 -18.17 26.98 -12.01
N ILE A 560 -17.84 28.06 -12.73
CA ILE A 560 -16.50 28.27 -13.31
C ILE A 560 -15.91 29.56 -12.77
N SER A 561 -14.70 29.48 -12.25
CA SER A 561 -13.92 30.64 -11.82
C SER A 561 -12.46 30.51 -12.22
N ILE A 562 -11.79 31.65 -12.40
CA ILE A 562 -10.36 31.71 -12.72
C ILE A 562 -9.62 32.31 -11.53
N LEU A 563 -8.62 31.59 -11.03
CA LEU A 563 -7.62 32.09 -10.10
C LEU A 563 -6.41 32.56 -10.93
N PRO A 564 -6.18 33.89 -11.06
CA PRO A 564 -5.07 34.41 -11.83
C PRO A 564 -3.72 34.21 -11.12
N GLY A 565 -2.64 34.18 -11.89
CA GLY A 565 -1.31 33.98 -11.34
C GLY A 565 -0.19 34.15 -12.36
N SER A 566 0.99 34.51 -11.88
CA SER A 566 2.19 34.73 -12.70
C SER A 566 3.02 33.46 -12.92
N LEU A 567 2.93 32.48 -12.01
CA LEU A 567 3.62 31.20 -12.11
C LEU A 567 2.63 30.06 -12.40
N ARG A 568 1.40 30.19 -11.91
CA ARG A 568 0.30 29.27 -12.16
C ARG A 568 -1.02 30.01 -12.28
N GLN A 569 -1.67 29.87 -13.43
CA GLN A 569 -3.08 30.24 -13.61
C GLN A 569 -3.95 29.00 -13.42
N THR A 570 -5.10 29.13 -12.76
CA THR A 570 -5.99 27.99 -12.49
C THR A 570 -7.42 28.29 -12.90
N LEU A 571 -8.03 27.36 -13.62
CA LEU A 571 -9.48 27.32 -13.83
C LEU A 571 -10.06 26.35 -12.79
N VAL A 572 -11.02 26.81 -11.98
CA VAL A 572 -11.72 26.00 -10.99
C VAL A 572 -13.13 25.76 -11.49
N ILE A 573 -13.48 24.49 -11.64
CA ILE A 573 -14.77 24.01 -12.13
C ILE A 573 -15.39 23.18 -11.02
N LYS A 574 -16.48 23.66 -10.45
CA LYS A 574 -17.32 22.88 -9.53
C LYS A 574 -18.51 22.35 -10.30
N LYS A 575 -18.87 21.09 -10.10
CA LYS A 575 -20.00 20.43 -10.77
C LYS A 575 -20.51 19.25 -9.96
N LYS A 576 -21.69 18.75 -10.33
CA LYS A 576 -22.33 17.60 -9.70
C LYS A 576 -22.62 16.49 -10.71
N TYR A 577 -22.70 15.27 -10.21
CA TYR A 577 -23.35 14.14 -10.89
C TYR A 577 -24.19 13.36 -9.88
N GLY A 578 -25.51 13.56 -9.94
CA GLY A 578 -26.39 13.10 -8.86
C GLY A 578 -25.97 13.69 -7.51
N GLU A 579 -25.72 12.82 -6.53
CA GLU A 579 -25.27 13.18 -5.18
C GLU A 579 -23.74 13.35 -5.07
N SER A 580 -22.99 13.13 -6.15
CA SER A 580 -21.53 13.30 -6.14
C SER A 580 -21.14 14.74 -6.43
N ASP A 581 -20.27 15.30 -5.59
CA ASP A 581 -19.68 16.62 -5.77
C ASP A 581 -18.28 16.50 -6.37
N ILE A 582 -18.01 17.30 -7.40
CA ILE A 582 -16.74 17.28 -8.15
C ILE A 582 -16.19 18.69 -8.23
N ILE A 583 -14.94 18.86 -7.78
CA ILE A 583 -14.15 20.06 -7.99
C ILE A 583 -12.95 19.67 -8.85
N GLN A 584 -12.90 20.21 -10.07
CA GLN A 584 -11.76 20.06 -10.97
C GLN A 584 -11.01 21.39 -11.07
N ARG A 585 -9.71 21.35 -10.83
CA ARG A 585 -8.81 22.49 -10.95
C ARG A 585 -7.83 22.21 -12.09
N ILE A 586 -7.90 23.01 -13.15
CA ILE A 586 -7.02 22.90 -14.32
C ILE A 586 -5.92 23.96 -14.20
N HIS A 587 -4.67 23.52 -14.11
CA HIS A 587 -3.51 24.37 -13.92
C HIS A 587 -2.72 24.54 -15.21
N LEU A 588 -2.50 25.79 -15.62
CA LEU A 588 -1.45 26.15 -16.58
C LEU A 588 -0.30 26.83 -15.85
N TYR A 589 0.90 26.35 -16.11
CA TYR A 589 2.11 26.85 -15.48
C TYR A 589 2.94 27.74 -16.41
N GLU A 590 3.80 28.53 -15.79
CA GLU A 590 4.94 29.20 -16.42
C GLU A 590 6.25 28.60 -15.92
N GLY A 591 7.37 28.99 -16.54
CA GLY A 591 8.71 28.55 -16.09
C GLY A 591 8.97 27.07 -16.40
N ALA A 592 9.62 26.38 -15.46
CA ALA A 592 10.09 25.01 -15.69
C ALA A 592 8.97 23.97 -15.92
N GLN A 593 7.74 24.24 -15.50
CA GLN A 593 6.60 23.32 -15.68
C GLN A 593 5.64 23.75 -16.79
N ALA A 594 6.01 24.73 -17.63
CA ALA A 594 5.13 25.27 -18.66
C ALA A 594 4.63 24.21 -19.67
N ASP A 595 5.38 23.13 -19.88
CA ASP A 595 5.03 22.02 -20.79
C ASP A 595 3.96 21.06 -20.24
N ARG A 596 3.60 21.14 -18.95
CA ARG A 596 2.63 20.25 -18.30
C ARG A 596 1.33 20.98 -17.97
N ILE A 597 0.21 20.32 -18.17
CA ILE A 597 -1.13 20.77 -17.75
C ILE A 597 -1.65 19.79 -16.71
N ASP A 598 -1.98 20.27 -15.52
CA ASP A 598 -2.49 19.40 -14.46
C ASP A 598 -4.00 19.56 -14.31
N PHE A 599 -4.70 18.44 -14.19
CA PHE A 599 -6.11 18.35 -13.80
C PHE A 599 -6.15 17.74 -12.39
N GLU A 600 -6.13 18.60 -11.38
CA GLU A 600 -6.33 18.19 -9.99
C GLU A 600 -7.84 18.00 -9.75
N ASN A 601 -8.23 16.83 -9.25
CA ASN A 601 -9.62 16.51 -8.99
C ASN A 601 -9.82 16.19 -7.51
N GLU A 602 -10.90 16.71 -6.98
CA GLU A 602 -11.42 16.43 -5.66
C GLU A 602 -12.87 15.99 -5.85
N VAL A 603 -13.17 14.75 -5.47
CA VAL A 603 -14.46 14.13 -5.73
C VAL A 603 -15.00 13.55 -4.43
N ASP A 604 -16.17 14.01 -4.02
CA ASP A 604 -16.96 13.33 -2.99
C ASP A 604 -17.94 12.40 -3.70
N TRP A 605 -17.60 11.11 -3.74
CA TRP A 605 -18.24 10.13 -4.62
C TRP A 605 -19.36 9.37 -3.90
N ARG A 606 -20.58 9.52 -4.41
CA ARG A 606 -21.80 8.88 -3.88
C ARG A 606 -22.70 8.27 -4.97
N SER A 607 -22.14 8.03 -6.16
CA SER A 607 -22.89 7.49 -7.29
C SER A 607 -22.83 5.96 -7.33
N LEU A 608 -23.98 5.31 -7.29
CA LEU A 608 -24.13 3.86 -7.48
C LEU A 608 -24.16 3.49 -8.97
N ASN A 609 -23.78 2.25 -9.30
CA ASN A 609 -23.90 1.71 -10.67
C ASN A 609 -23.16 2.58 -11.71
N ALA A 610 -22.02 3.15 -11.32
CA ALA A 610 -21.38 4.23 -12.03
C ALA A 610 -19.87 3.99 -12.19
N LEU A 611 -19.34 4.34 -13.36
CA LEU A 611 -17.89 4.39 -13.65
C LEU A 611 -17.55 5.78 -14.16
N LEU A 612 -16.83 6.55 -13.36
CA LEU A 612 -16.33 7.87 -13.72
C LEU A 612 -15.03 7.70 -14.53
N LYS A 613 -14.96 8.33 -15.71
CA LYS A 613 -13.75 8.39 -16.55
C LYS A 613 -13.42 9.81 -17.00
N ALA A 614 -12.14 10.08 -17.25
CA ALA A 614 -11.72 11.22 -18.06
C ALA A 614 -11.62 10.79 -19.53
N GLU A 615 -12.26 11.52 -20.44
CA GLU A 615 -12.30 11.24 -21.88
C GLU A 615 -11.45 12.24 -22.66
N PHE A 616 -10.54 11.73 -23.51
CA PHE A 616 -9.57 12.52 -24.28
C PHE A 616 -9.73 12.27 -25.79
N PRO A 617 -10.70 12.92 -26.46
CA PRO A 617 -10.80 12.91 -27.92
C PRO A 617 -9.81 13.91 -28.52
N LEU A 618 -8.67 13.41 -28.99
CA LEU A 618 -7.54 14.19 -29.46
C LEU A 618 -7.57 14.44 -30.97
N SER A 619 -6.89 15.50 -31.41
CA SER A 619 -6.71 15.83 -32.82
C SER A 619 -5.71 14.91 -33.54
N VAL A 620 -4.84 14.23 -32.77
CA VAL A 620 -3.94 13.17 -33.25
C VAL A 620 -4.66 11.82 -33.29
N ALA A 621 -4.31 10.97 -34.26
CA ALA A 621 -4.96 9.68 -34.42
C ALA A 621 -3.96 8.56 -34.75
N ASN A 622 -4.08 7.43 -34.05
CA ASN A 622 -3.28 6.24 -34.30
C ASN A 622 -4.05 4.96 -33.90
N ALA A 623 -3.83 3.87 -34.63
CA ALA A 623 -4.48 2.59 -34.33
C ALA A 623 -4.01 2.01 -32.99
N GLU A 624 -2.79 2.33 -32.58
CA GLU A 624 -2.19 1.90 -31.31
C GLU A 624 -1.84 3.11 -30.44
N ALA A 625 -1.91 2.92 -29.12
CA ALA A 625 -1.33 3.81 -28.11
C ALA A 625 -0.20 3.08 -27.37
N THR A 626 0.74 3.83 -26.79
CA THR A 626 1.86 3.29 -26.01
C THR A 626 1.56 3.47 -24.53
N TYR A 627 1.67 2.39 -23.75
CA TYR A 627 1.32 2.36 -22.33
C TYR A 627 2.56 2.02 -21.49
N ASP A 628 2.73 2.75 -20.40
CA ASP A 628 3.75 2.46 -19.39
C ASP A 628 3.45 1.16 -18.65
N ILE A 629 4.47 0.32 -18.47
CA ILE A 629 4.39 -0.92 -17.68
C ILE A 629 5.44 -0.94 -16.55
N GLY A 630 5.95 0.24 -16.15
CA GLY A 630 6.91 0.45 -15.07
C GLY A 630 8.37 0.19 -15.47
N LEU A 631 8.62 -0.91 -16.19
CA LEU A 631 9.91 -1.21 -16.84
C LEU A 631 9.69 -1.29 -18.35
N GLY A 632 9.79 -0.13 -19.00
CA GLY A 632 9.54 0.02 -20.43
C GLY A 632 8.07 0.27 -20.77
N SER A 633 7.67 -0.05 -22.00
CA SER A 633 6.32 0.25 -22.49
C SER A 633 5.84 -0.78 -23.52
N VAL A 634 4.53 -0.85 -23.70
CA VAL A 634 3.87 -1.75 -24.67
C VAL A 634 2.87 -0.99 -25.53
N ARG A 635 2.69 -1.42 -26.77
CA ARG A 635 1.66 -0.86 -27.67
C ARG A 635 0.41 -1.72 -27.65
N ARG A 636 -0.75 -1.08 -27.50
CA ARG A 636 -2.06 -1.75 -27.57
C ARG A 636 -3.00 -1.01 -28.51
N GLY A 637 -3.82 -1.77 -29.23
CA GLY A 637 -4.81 -1.26 -30.18
C GLY A 637 -6.11 -0.79 -29.52
N ASN A 638 -7.12 -0.50 -30.36
CA ASN A 638 -8.47 -0.19 -29.91
C ASN A 638 -9.15 -1.38 -29.22
N ASN A 639 -10.21 -1.09 -28.45
CA ASN A 639 -10.98 -2.07 -27.67
C ASN A 639 -11.45 -3.28 -28.51
N ARG A 640 -11.25 -4.49 -27.97
CA ARG A 640 -11.73 -5.78 -28.51
C ARG A 640 -12.45 -6.57 -27.42
N ASP A 641 -13.21 -7.59 -27.80
CA ASP A 641 -13.95 -8.43 -26.84
C ASP A 641 -13.08 -9.09 -25.76
N ASN A 642 -11.79 -9.30 -26.05
CA ASN A 642 -10.81 -9.94 -25.18
C ASN A 642 -9.75 -8.98 -24.61
N SER A 643 -9.80 -7.68 -24.94
CA SER A 643 -8.87 -6.64 -24.51
C SER A 643 -9.51 -5.25 -24.69
N PHE A 644 -10.28 -4.80 -23.70
CA PHE A 644 -11.06 -3.55 -23.77
C PHE A 644 -10.84 -2.61 -22.59
N GLU A 645 -10.32 -3.08 -21.47
CA GLU A 645 -9.85 -2.29 -20.34
C GLU A 645 -8.46 -2.83 -20.03
N VAL A 646 -7.44 -2.00 -20.11
CA VAL A 646 -6.03 -2.38 -19.98
C VAL A 646 -5.36 -1.55 -18.89
N TYR A 647 -4.25 -2.05 -18.36
CA TYR A 647 -3.50 -1.34 -17.34
C TYR A 647 -2.41 -0.44 -17.96
N ALA A 648 -2.12 0.65 -17.29
CA ALA A 648 -0.85 1.36 -17.42
C ALA A 648 -0.41 1.86 -16.05
N HIS A 649 0.89 2.12 -15.89
CA HIS A 649 1.44 2.66 -14.66
C HIS A 649 1.23 4.19 -14.62
N GLU A 650 2.26 4.98 -14.92
CA GLU A 650 2.20 6.41 -14.63
C GLU A 650 1.91 7.26 -15.86
N TRP A 651 2.09 6.71 -17.06
CA TRP A 651 1.82 7.43 -18.30
C TRP A 651 1.26 6.56 -19.44
N THR A 652 0.60 7.22 -20.39
CA THR A 652 0.10 6.65 -21.64
C THR A 652 0.23 7.69 -22.74
N ASP A 653 0.65 7.28 -23.94
CA ASP A 653 0.91 8.18 -25.06
C ASP A 653 0.11 7.82 -26.32
N LEU A 654 -0.41 8.86 -26.97
CA LEU A 654 -0.93 8.80 -28.32
C LEU A 654 -0.13 9.71 -29.25
N THR A 655 0.82 9.14 -29.97
CA THR A 655 1.54 9.80 -31.06
C THR A 655 0.77 9.63 -32.37
N ASP A 656 0.61 10.71 -33.15
CA ASP A 656 -0.06 10.67 -34.46
C ASP A 656 0.57 9.63 -35.39
N ARG A 657 -0.22 9.04 -36.28
CA ARG A 657 0.28 8.08 -37.28
C ARG A 657 1.43 8.63 -38.13
N LYS A 658 1.48 9.94 -38.37
CA LYS A 658 2.57 10.60 -39.10
C LYS A 658 3.87 10.70 -38.28
N GLY A 659 3.78 10.58 -36.95
CA GLY A 659 4.91 10.74 -36.03
C GLY A 659 5.42 12.17 -35.92
N ASP A 660 4.63 13.18 -36.30
CA ASP A 660 5.00 14.60 -36.24
C ASP A 660 4.60 15.30 -34.93
N TYR A 661 3.68 14.71 -34.18
CA TYR A 661 3.22 15.23 -32.88
C TYR A 661 2.56 14.13 -32.05
N GLY A 662 2.58 14.27 -30.72
CA GLY A 662 1.86 13.37 -29.82
C GLY A 662 1.43 14.04 -28.52
N VAL A 663 0.61 13.30 -27.78
CA VAL A 663 0.10 13.72 -26.46
C VAL A 663 0.34 12.59 -25.47
N THR A 664 1.10 12.89 -24.43
CA THR A 664 1.33 12.01 -23.29
C THR A 664 0.42 12.42 -22.14
N LEU A 665 -0.33 11.45 -21.61
CA LEU A 665 -1.18 11.58 -20.44
C LEU A 665 -0.48 10.94 -19.25
N LEU A 666 -0.41 11.64 -18.13
CA LEU A 666 0.20 11.19 -16.88
C LEU A 666 -0.87 11.00 -15.80
N ASN A 667 -0.61 10.19 -14.77
CA ASN A 667 -1.50 10.04 -13.62
C ASN A 667 -0.71 9.77 -12.33
N ASP A 668 -1.35 10.03 -11.19
CA ASP A 668 -0.75 9.82 -9.86
C ASP A 668 -1.25 8.60 -9.08
N SER A 669 -2.24 7.87 -9.60
CA SER A 669 -2.93 6.80 -8.84
C SER A 669 -3.95 5.97 -9.65
N ARG A 670 -3.98 6.10 -10.98
CA ARG A 670 -5.04 5.56 -11.86
C ARG A 670 -4.48 4.60 -12.90
N TYR A 671 -4.91 3.34 -12.84
CA TYR A 671 -4.29 2.27 -13.62
C TYR A 671 -5.12 1.81 -14.82
N GLY A 672 -6.44 1.99 -14.80
CA GLY A 672 -7.35 1.50 -15.84
C GLY A 672 -7.49 2.44 -17.04
N TRP A 673 -7.32 1.92 -18.24
CA TRP A 673 -7.42 2.65 -19.50
C TRP A 673 -8.26 1.90 -20.54
N ASP A 674 -8.98 2.64 -21.38
CA ASP A 674 -9.56 2.09 -22.60
C ASP A 674 -9.41 3.01 -23.81
N LYS A 675 -9.46 2.42 -25.01
CA LYS A 675 -9.24 3.09 -26.29
C LYS A 675 -10.37 2.77 -27.27
N PRO A 676 -11.50 3.50 -27.21
CA PRO A 676 -12.67 3.20 -28.04
C PRO A 676 -12.45 3.55 -29.53
N ALA A 677 -11.48 4.41 -29.86
CA ALA A 677 -11.21 4.85 -31.23
C ALA A 677 -9.74 5.25 -31.44
N ASP A 678 -9.34 5.43 -32.70
CA ASP A 678 -7.96 5.81 -33.10
C ASP A 678 -7.48 7.10 -32.43
N ASN A 679 -8.37 8.02 -32.09
CA ASN A 679 -8.05 9.32 -31.55
C ASN A 679 -8.60 9.56 -30.13
N THR A 680 -9.13 8.53 -29.46
CA THR A 680 -9.77 8.68 -28.16
C THR A 680 -9.15 7.73 -27.16
N LEU A 681 -8.65 8.27 -26.05
CA LEU A 681 -8.26 7.53 -24.85
C LEU A 681 -9.22 7.89 -23.71
N ARG A 682 -9.42 6.95 -22.78
CA ARG A 682 -10.19 7.18 -21.55
C ARG A 682 -9.45 6.60 -20.35
N LEU A 683 -9.34 7.38 -19.28
CA LEU A 683 -8.77 6.98 -17.99
C LEU A 683 -9.89 6.69 -17.00
N SER A 684 -9.89 5.50 -16.41
CA SER A 684 -10.81 5.11 -15.34
C SER A 684 -10.44 5.79 -14.02
N LEU A 685 -11.41 6.45 -13.37
CA LEU A 685 -11.16 7.28 -12.19
C LEU A 685 -11.75 6.67 -10.90
N LEU A 686 -13.05 6.37 -10.90
CA LEU A 686 -13.78 5.83 -9.74
C LEU A 686 -14.85 4.84 -10.19
N TYR A 687 -15.05 3.76 -9.43
CA TYR A 687 -15.94 2.67 -9.83
C TYR A 687 -16.88 2.21 -8.72
N SER A 688 -18.19 2.25 -8.99
CA SER A 688 -19.25 1.67 -8.16
C SER A 688 -20.01 0.63 -8.98
N PRO A 689 -19.67 -0.67 -8.89
CA PRO A 689 -20.39 -1.70 -9.62
C PRO A 689 -21.86 -1.78 -9.18
N LYS A 690 -22.70 -2.35 -10.03
CA LYS A 690 -24.03 -2.84 -9.62
C LYS A 690 -23.95 -4.36 -9.38
N PRO A 691 -23.86 -4.80 -8.12
CA PRO A 691 -23.74 -6.21 -7.76
C PRO A 691 -25.07 -6.95 -7.87
N GLY A 692 -24.98 -8.29 -7.84
CA GLY A 692 -26.11 -9.19 -7.64
C GLY A 692 -26.44 -9.35 -6.15
N ARG A 693 -26.78 -10.57 -5.73
CA ARG A 693 -27.00 -10.88 -4.31
C ARG A 693 -25.71 -11.03 -3.52
N SER A 694 -24.66 -11.56 -4.16
CA SER A 694 -23.34 -11.74 -3.56
C SER A 694 -22.53 -10.45 -3.65
N TYR A 695 -21.65 -10.21 -2.68
CA TYR A 695 -20.79 -9.02 -2.61
C TYR A 695 -21.55 -7.69 -2.71
N ALA A 696 -22.77 -7.62 -2.19
CA ALA A 696 -23.62 -6.43 -2.29
C ALA A 696 -22.98 -5.16 -1.70
N TYR A 697 -22.09 -5.33 -0.70
CA TYR A 697 -21.32 -4.24 -0.10
C TYR A 697 -20.41 -3.52 -1.12
N GLN A 698 -19.97 -4.20 -2.18
CA GLN A 698 -19.08 -3.62 -3.20
C GLN A 698 -19.75 -2.52 -4.02
N ALA A 699 -21.08 -2.41 -3.98
CA ALA A 699 -21.81 -1.30 -4.62
C ALA A 699 -21.37 0.09 -4.13
N ARG A 700 -20.79 0.16 -2.91
CA ARG A 700 -20.38 1.39 -2.24
C ARG A 700 -18.89 1.40 -1.92
N GLN A 701 -18.08 0.55 -2.53
CA GLN A 701 -16.70 0.32 -2.11
C GLN A 701 -15.81 1.57 -2.22
N ASP A 702 -16.04 2.40 -3.25
CA ASP A 702 -15.34 3.67 -3.44
C ASP A 702 -16.14 4.88 -2.92
N PHE A 703 -17.17 4.70 -2.10
CA PHE A 703 -17.94 5.83 -1.58
C PHE A 703 -17.12 6.64 -0.56
N GLY A 704 -17.03 7.95 -0.76
CA GLY A 704 -16.28 8.85 0.11
C GLY A 704 -15.46 9.87 -0.67
N HIS A 705 -14.56 10.54 0.05
CA HIS A 705 -13.73 11.59 -0.52
C HIS A 705 -12.51 11.01 -1.24
N HIS A 706 -12.22 11.54 -2.44
CA HIS A 706 -11.07 11.16 -3.26
C HIS A 706 -10.36 12.39 -3.79
N VAL A 707 -9.02 12.33 -3.77
CA VAL A 707 -8.15 13.31 -4.44
C VAL A 707 -7.22 12.60 -5.41
N PHE A 708 -7.09 13.12 -6.62
CA PHE A 708 -6.20 12.54 -7.64
C PHE A 708 -5.87 13.55 -8.74
N THR A 709 -4.77 13.31 -9.44
CA THR A 709 -4.27 14.18 -10.50
C THR A 709 -4.00 13.36 -11.75
N TYR A 710 -4.46 13.87 -12.89
CA TYR A 710 -3.95 13.45 -14.18
C TYR A 710 -3.45 14.67 -14.96
N SER A 711 -2.47 14.47 -15.82
CA SER A 711 -1.81 15.56 -16.53
C SER A 711 -1.70 15.28 -18.02
N LEU A 712 -1.52 16.34 -18.80
CA LEU A 712 -1.34 16.29 -20.24
C LEU A 712 -0.04 17.03 -20.62
N VAL A 713 0.79 16.38 -21.44
CA VAL A 713 2.01 16.95 -22.02
C VAL A 713 1.99 16.75 -23.53
N GLY A 714 2.08 17.83 -24.29
CA GLY A 714 2.18 17.77 -25.76
C GLY A 714 3.63 17.74 -26.22
N HIS A 715 3.98 16.83 -27.12
CA HIS A 715 5.35 16.68 -27.62
C HIS A 715 5.43 16.73 -29.16
N GLU A 716 6.54 17.28 -29.64
CA GLU A 716 6.86 17.35 -31.07
C GLU A 716 7.54 16.05 -31.51
N GLY A 717 7.07 15.47 -32.62
CA GLY A 717 7.63 14.26 -33.19
C GLY A 717 7.16 12.97 -32.53
N ALA A 718 8.05 11.98 -32.51
CA ALA A 718 7.79 10.68 -31.91
C ALA A 718 8.01 10.69 -30.39
N LEU A 719 7.28 9.83 -29.67
CA LEU A 719 7.42 9.64 -28.22
C LEU A 719 8.89 9.46 -27.80
N ASN A 720 9.32 10.32 -26.87
CA ASN A 720 10.51 10.11 -26.07
C ASN A 720 10.11 9.49 -24.72
N ALA A 721 10.11 8.16 -24.63
CA ALA A 721 9.67 7.44 -23.42
C ALA A 721 10.44 7.86 -22.16
N VAL A 722 11.73 8.20 -22.28
CA VAL A 722 12.54 8.67 -21.15
C VAL A 722 12.06 10.03 -20.63
N GLU A 723 11.57 10.92 -21.50
CA GLU A 723 10.99 12.19 -21.04
C GLU A 723 9.60 12.00 -20.46
N ALA A 724 8.77 11.12 -21.04
CA ALA A 724 7.47 10.76 -20.46
C ALA A 724 7.62 10.21 -19.03
N VAL A 725 8.58 9.32 -18.83
CA VAL A 725 8.98 8.82 -17.51
C VAL A 725 9.37 9.95 -16.56
N ARG A 726 10.21 10.89 -17.00
CA ARG A 726 10.64 12.01 -16.14
C ARG A 726 9.50 12.95 -15.76
N GLU A 727 8.58 13.22 -16.67
CA GLU A 727 7.40 14.04 -16.37
C GLU A 727 6.44 13.32 -15.41
N ALA A 728 6.31 12.00 -15.55
CA ALA A 728 5.59 11.14 -14.61
C ALA A 728 6.25 11.11 -13.22
N ASP A 729 7.57 10.92 -13.15
CA ASP A 729 8.35 10.96 -11.90
C ASP A 729 8.20 12.33 -11.21
N ARG A 730 8.21 13.45 -11.95
CA ARG A 730 7.95 14.80 -11.39
C ARG A 730 6.52 15.01 -10.91
N LEU A 731 5.55 14.25 -11.39
CA LEU A 731 4.17 14.26 -10.89
C LEU A 731 4.05 13.43 -9.60
N ASN A 732 4.66 12.25 -9.59
CA ASN A 732 4.53 11.25 -8.52
C ASN A 732 5.50 11.45 -7.34
N SER A 733 6.70 12.01 -7.58
CA SER A 733 7.68 12.39 -6.57
C SER A 733 8.05 13.88 -6.69
N PRO A 734 7.16 14.80 -6.29
CA PRO A 734 7.41 16.24 -6.37
C PRO A 734 8.57 16.68 -5.48
N LEU A 735 9.10 17.89 -5.73
CA LEU A 735 10.10 18.51 -4.86
C LEU A 735 9.53 18.73 -3.45
N ARG A 736 10.31 18.35 -2.43
CA ARG A 736 9.90 18.44 -1.01
C ARG A 736 10.68 19.54 -0.30
N SER A 737 9.98 20.37 0.46
CA SER A 737 10.55 21.58 1.07
C SER A 737 10.58 21.49 2.59
N PHE A 738 11.64 22.01 3.20
CA PHE A 738 11.85 22.00 4.66
C PHE A 738 12.39 23.35 5.14
N HIS A 739 11.82 23.89 6.22
CA HIS A 739 12.34 25.05 6.92
C HIS A 739 13.59 24.67 7.72
N ALA A 740 14.67 25.41 7.51
CA ALA A 740 15.92 25.22 8.24
C ALA A 740 16.34 26.49 8.98
N ASP A 741 17.04 26.33 10.09
CA ASP A 741 17.70 27.43 10.78
C ASP A 741 18.85 27.99 9.95
N ARG A 742 19.19 29.26 10.20
CA ARG A 742 20.30 29.94 9.53
C ARG A 742 21.63 29.63 10.23
N HIS A 743 22.53 28.94 9.55
CA HIS A 743 23.88 28.64 10.03
C HIS A 743 24.86 28.43 8.88
N ALA A 744 26.17 28.49 9.16
CA ALA A 744 27.18 28.07 8.22
C ALA A 744 27.24 26.54 8.14
N GLY A 745 27.73 25.99 7.02
CA GLY A 745 27.95 24.56 6.84
C GLY A 745 28.97 24.29 5.74
N ALA A 746 29.53 23.08 5.73
CA ALA A 746 30.65 22.70 4.86
C ALA A 746 30.22 22.20 3.47
N LEU A 747 28.99 21.72 3.32
CA LEU A 747 28.47 21.20 2.03
C LEU A 747 28.10 22.32 1.04
N GLY A 748 28.16 23.58 1.46
CA GLY A 748 27.67 24.70 0.67
C GLY A 748 26.14 24.77 0.62
N LYS A 749 25.60 25.55 -0.31
CA LYS A 749 24.15 25.81 -0.47
C LYS A 749 23.45 24.86 -1.43
N GLN A 750 24.22 24.03 -2.13
CA GLN A 750 23.74 23.02 -3.06
C GLN A 750 24.57 21.76 -2.85
N PHE A 751 23.91 20.61 -2.82
CA PHE A 751 24.54 19.31 -2.62
C PHE A 751 23.91 18.30 -3.57
N SER A 752 24.72 17.49 -4.25
CA SER A 752 24.30 16.39 -5.13
C SER A 752 24.96 15.11 -4.67
N PHE A 753 24.20 14.05 -4.50
CA PHE A 753 24.74 12.78 -4.00
C PHE A 753 25.05 11.78 -5.10
N VAL A 754 24.12 11.56 -6.03
CA VAL A 754 24.30 10.62 -7.14
C VAL A 754 23.72 11.20 -8.42
N SER A 755 24.40 10.93 -9.54
CA SER A 755 23.96 11.35 -10.86
C SER A 755 24.32 10.31 -11.93
N SER A 756 23.55 10.30 -13.02
CA SER A 756 23.83 9.52 -14.23
C SER A 756 24.18 10.46 -15.38
N ASP A 757 25.27 10.17 -16.10
CA ASP A 757 25.65 10.93 -17.30
C ASP A 757 24.83 10.55 -18.55
N ASN A 758 24.07 9.44 -18.49
CA ASN A 758 23.20 8.98 -19.54
C ASN A 758 21.75 8.98 -19.09
N LYS A 759 20.95 9.87 -19.68
CA LYS A 759 19.52 10.02 -19.40
C LYS A 759 18.67 8.75 -19.61
N ASN A 760 19.13 7.81 -20.44
CA ASN A 760 18.41 6.57 -20.72
C ASN A 760 18.60 5.52 -19.61
N VAL A 761 19.60 5.71 -18.74
CA VAL A 761 19.93 4.82 -17.61
C VAL A 761 19.59 5.54 -16.32
N VAL A 762 18.49 5.14 -15.69
CA VAL A 762 17.92 5.79 -14.50
C VAL A 762 18.21 4.94 -13.27
N VAL A 763 18.70 5.55 -12.19
CA VAL A 763 18.78 4.86 -10.90
C VAL A 763 17.39 4.81 -10.27
N ARG A 764 16.82 3.62 -10.13
CA ARG A 764 15.49 3.39 -9.55
C ARG A 764 15.49 3.07 -8.07
N ALA A 765 16.60 2.59 -7.52
CA ALA A 765 16.76 2.43 -6.08
C ALA A 765 18.18 2.80 -5.64
N LEU A 766 18.27 3.49 -4.51
CA LEU A 766 19.49 3.73 -3.75
C LEU A 766 19.18 3.55 -2.27
N LYS A 767 19.65 2.44 -1.70
CA LYS A 767 19.35 2.00 -0.33
C LYS A 767 20.57 1.36 0.32
N ARG A 768 20.50 1.04 1.62
CA ARG A 768 21.44 0.11 2.24
C ARG A 768 21.02 -1.33 1.92
N ALA A 769 21.96 -2.26 1.77
CA ALA A 769 21.63 -3.67 1.58
C ALA A 769 20.91 -4.23 2.83
N GLU A 770 20.01 -5.20 2.65
CA GLU A 770 19.23 -5.80 3.76
C GLU A 770 20.13 -6.52 4.77
N VAL A 771 21.24 -7.11 4.32
CA VAL A 771 22.07 -8.01 5.15
C VAL A 771 23.50 -7.51 5.32
N SER A 772 23.90 -6.42 4.65
CA SER A 772 25.28 -5.93 4.67
C SER A 772 25.33 -4.40 4.74
N ASN A 773 26.52 -3.85 5.02
CA ASN A 773 26.71 -2.39 5.14
C ASN A 773 27.00 -1.71 3.80
N GLU A 774 26.97 -2.44 2.68
CA GLU A 774 27.15 -1.89 1.34
C GLU A 774 25.88 -1.15 0.90
N TYR A 775 26.00 -0.10 0.09
CA TYR A 775 24.85 0.56 -0.53
C TYR A 775 24.45 -0.18 -1.80
N VAL A 776 23.15 -0.38 -2.01
CA VAL A 776 22.57 -0.99 -3.21
C VAL A 776 22.17 0.11 -4.18
N VAL A 777 22.57 -0.03 -5.44
CA VAL A 777 22.25 0.87 -6.53
C VAL A 777 21.61 0.04 -7.63
N ARG A 778 20.36 0.34 -7.98
CA ARG A 778 19.63 -0.37 -9.03
C ARG A 778 19.31 0.56 -10.19
N VAL A 779 19.64 0.13 -11.40
CA VAL A 779 19.55 0.96 -12.61
C VAL A 779 18.71 0.28 -13.68
N TYR A 780 17.87 1.07 -14.34
CA TYR A 780 16.97 0.63 -15.40
C TYR A 780 17.35 1.31 -16.71
N GLU A 781 17.27 0.58 -17.82
CA GLU A 781 17.29 1.16 -19.15
C GLU A 781 15.86 1.45 -19.60
N MET A 782 15.50 2.71 -19.83
CA MET A 782 14.10 3.12 -20.07
C MET A 782 13.80 3.49 -21.53
N SER A 783 14.79 3.49 -22.44
CA SER A 783 14.58 3.94 -23.82
C SER A 783 14.16 2.85 -24.79
N GLY A 784 14.51 1.58 -24.52
CA GLY A 784 14.18 0.45 -25.39
C GLY A 784 14.91 0.42 -26.73
N LYS A 785 15.87 1.32 -26.99
CA LYS A 785 16.48 1.50 -28.32
C LYS A 785 17.57 0.47 -28.63
N GLY A 786 18.53 0.34 -27.72
CA GLY A 786 19.75 -0.45 -27.87
C GLY A 786 20.55 -0.43 -26.57
N ALA A 787 21.60 -1.25 -26.47
CA ALA A 787 22.46 -1.28 -25.28
C ALA A 787 22.98 0.13 -24.93
N GLN A 788 22.95 0.46 -23.65
CA GLN A 788 23.37 1.75 -23.11
C GLN A 788 24.60 1.57 -22.23
N GLN A 789 25.41 2.61 -22.17
CA GLN A 789 26.48 2.77 -21.19
C GLN A 789 26.22 4.02 -20.35
N ALA A 790 26.53 3.96 -19.06
CA ALA A 790 26.42 5.10 -18.17
C ALA A 790 27.52 5.07 -17.11
N ARG A 791 27.94 6.25 -16.67
CA ARG A 791 28.71 6.44 -15.43
C ARG A 791 27.77 6.96 -14.35
N ILE A 792 27.63 6.17 -13.30
CA ILE A 792 26.95 6.60 -12.08
C ILE A 792 28.00 7.20 -11.15
N THR A 793 27.89 8.51 -10.95
CA THR A 793 28.87 9.29 -10.18
C THR A 793 28.27 9.68 -8.84
N PHE A 794 28.99 9.37 -7.76
CA PHE A 794 28.60 9.67 -6.39
C PHE A 794 29.35 10.89 -5.84
N ALA A 795 28.91 11.42 -4.70
CA ALA A 795 29.59 12.50 -3.97
C ALA A 795 31.00 12.12 -3.46
N ALA A 796 31.37 10.84 -3.52
CA ALA A 796 32.72 10.35 -3.30
C ALA A 796 33.06 9.17 -4.22
N PRO A 797 34.37 8.90 -4.43
CA PRO A 797 34.81 7.75 -5.21
C PRO A 797 34.27 6.43 -4.66
N VAL A 798 33.82 5.56 -5.56
CA VAL A 798 33.52 4.15 -5.29
C VAL A 798 34.84 3.42 -5.04
N VAL A 799 35.00 2.84 -3.84
CA VAL A 799 36.21 2.09 -3.46
C VAL A 799 36.07 0.59 -3.71
N LYS A 800 34.83 0.09 -3.75
CA LYS A 800 34.50 -1.29 -4.06
C LYS A 800 33.13 -1.35 -4.69
N ALA A 801 32.97 -2.16 -5.73
CA ALA A 801 31.68 -2.44 -6.35
C ALA A 801 31.59 -3.90 -6.78
N VAL A 802 30.41 -4.49 -6.63
CA VAL A 802 30.06 -5.81 -7.15
C VAL A 802 28.71 -5.76 -7.85
N GLU A 803 28.54 -6.56 -8.90
CA GLU A 803 27.23 -6.78 -9.51
C GLU A 803 26.46 -7.79 -8.64
N ALA A 804 25.18 -7.52 -8.43
CA ALA A 804 24.28 -8.35 -7.65
C ALA A 804 23.00 -8.63 -8.43
N ASP A 805 22.31 -9.69 -8.05
CA ASP A 805 20.98 -10.00 -8.57
C ASP A 805 19.89 -9.16 -7.87
N GLY A 806 18.63 -9.39 -8.24
CA GLY A 806 17.49 -8.69 -7.69
C GLY A 806 17.28 -8.89 -6.19
N THR A 807 17.89 -9.92 -5.60
CA THR A 807 17.84 -10.28 -4.17
C THR A 807 19.10 -9.86 -3.40
N GLU A 808 19.93 -9.00 -4.03
CA GLU A 808 21.18 -8.46 -3.49
C GLU A 808 22.31 -9.49 -3.32
N ARG A 809 22.14 -10.71 -3.87
CA ARG A 809 23.20 -11.72 -3.90
C ARG A 809 24.26 -11.32 -4.91
N THR A 810 25.52 -11.31 -4.48
CA THR A 810 26.65 -11.01 -5.36
C THR A 810 26.79 -12.07 -6.46
N ILE A 811 26.84 -11.62 -7.72
CA ILE A 811 26.99 -12.48 -8.91
C ILE A 811 28.29 -12.24 -9.68
N GLY A 812 28.99 -11.12 -9.44
CA GLY A 812 30.26 -10.83 -10.09
C GLY A 812 30.90 -9.53 -9.64
N GLU A 813 32.08 -9.24 -10.17
CA GLU A 813 32.74 -7.94 -10.00
C GLU A 813 32.03 -6.87 -10.83
N ALA A 814 32.05 -5.62 -10.37
CA ALA A 814 31.53 -4.48 -11.14
C ALA A 814 32.67 -3.53 -11.53
N ALA A 815 32.59 -3.00 -12.75
CA ALA A 815 33.58 -2.07 -13.26
C ALA A 815 33.44 -0.69 -12.60
N THR A 816 34.58 -0.08 -12.29
CA THR A 816 34.68 1.31 -11.86
C THR A 816 35.69 2.04 -12.73
N ASP A 817 35.46 3.32 -13.00
CA ASP A 817 36.43 4.17 -13.68
C ASP A 817 36.40 5.57 -13.09
N ASP A 818 37.59 6.08 -12.74
CA ASP A 818 37.80 7.35 -12.02
C ASP A 818 36.90 7.52 -10.78
N GLY A 819 36.67 6.43 -10.05
CA GLY A 819 35.81 6.43 -8.86
C GLY A 819 34.29 6.44 -9.15
N SER A 820 33.86 6.39 -10.40
CA SER A 820 32.44 6.20 -10.77
C SER A 820 32.13 4.73 -11.08
N LEU A 821 30.88 4.32 -10.86
CA LEU A 821 30.39 3.00 -11.24
C LEU A 821 30.09 3.00 -12.76
N VAL A 822 30.65 2.06 -13.49
CA VAL A 822 30.41 1.89 -14.93
C VAL A 822 29.30 0.87 -15.14
N VAL A 823 28.28 1.26 -15.90
CA VAL A 823 27.10 0.44 -16.17
C VAL A 823 27.02 0.16 -17.67
N ASP A 824 26.99 -1.12 -18.03
CA ASP A 824 26.58 -1.62 -19.33
C ASP A 824 25.23 -2.32 -19.20
N ILE A 825 24.20 -1.84 -19.92
CA ILE A 825 22.82 -2.33 -19.72
C ILE A 825 22.08 -2.50 -21.05
N LYS A 826 21.30 -3.58 -21.17
CA LYS A 826 20.50 -3.90 -22.36
C LYS A 826 19.18 -3.12 -22.36
N PRO A 827 18.52 -2.97 -23.53
CA PRO A 827 17.20 -2.35 -23.62
C PRO A 827 16.21 -2.93 -22.61
N TYR A 828 15.50 -2.06 -21.88
CA TYR A 828 14.47 -2.44 -20.91
C TYR A 828 14.91 -3.47 -19.85
N SER A 829 16.21 -3.59 -19.59
CA SER A 829 16.75 -4.48 -18.56
C SER A 829 17.05 -3.73 -17.26
N VAL A 830 17.30 -4.50 -16.21
CA VAL A 830 17.64 -4.03 -14.87
C VAL A 830 19.03 -4.55 -14.49
N LYS A 831 19.80 -3.75 -13.76
CA LYS A 831 21.00 -4.21 -13.06
C LYS A 831 21.03 -3.72 -11.62
N THR A 832 21.54 -4.55 -10.71
CA THR A 832 21.77 -4.20 -9.30
C THR A 832 23.26 -4.24 -9.01
N TYR A 833 23.74 -3.27 -8.25
CA TYR A 833 25.11 -3.21 -7.78
C TYR A 833 25.12 -2.99 -6.27
N LYS A 834 26.12 -3.56 -5.60
CA LYS A 834 26.48 -3.17 -4.23
C LYS A 834 27.77 -2.37 -4.27
N VAL A 835 27.76 -1.17 -3.71
CA VAL A 835 28.88 -0.23 -3.74
C VAL A 835 29.28 0.17 -2.34
N GLN A 836 30.58 0.39 -2.17
CA GLN A 836 31.16 1.04 -1.00
C GLN A 836 31.83 2.32 -1.47
N LEU A 837 31.49 3.44 -0.81
CA LEU A 837 32.05 4.76 -1.12
C LEU A 837 33.24 5.06 -0.19
N ALA A 838 34.14 5.94 -0.63
CA ALA A 838 35.20 6.45 0.24
C ALA A 838 34.58 7.18 1.45
N ASN A 839 35.01 6.80 2.66
CA ASN A 839 34.48 7.34 3.91
C ASN A 839 34.87 8.81 4.08
N THR A 840 33.91 9.65 4.49
CA THR A 840 34.17 11.07 4.75
C THR A 840 34.19 11.44 6.23
N LYS A 841 33.58 10.66 7.14
CA LYS A 841 33.73 10.73 8.61
C LYS A 841 32.99 9.58 9.31
N GLN A 842 33.41 9.24 10.53
CA GLN A 842 32.62 8.39 11.43
C GLN A 842 31.55 9.25 12.12
N GLN A 843 30.32 8.75 12.22
CA GLN A 843 29.25 9.44 12.95
C GLN A 843 29.71 9.71 14.39
N ALA A 844 29.54 10.94 14.86
CA ALA A 844 29.73 11.24 16.28
C ALA A 844 28.61 10.55 17.07
N ALA A 845 28.97 9.90 18.19
CA ALA A 845 27.96 9.34 19.07
C ALA A 845 26.97 10.44 19.50
N PRO A 846 25.66 10.18 19.48
CA PRO A 846 24.67 11.17 19.90
C PRO A 846 24.94 11.57 21.36
N ASP A 847 24.87 12.87 21.66
CA ASP A 847 25.04 13.38 23.02
C ASP A 847 23.73 13.17 23.80
N VAL A 848 23.55 11.94 24.28
CA VAL A 848 22.34 11.47 24.93
C VAL A 848 22.62 10.79 26.26
N GLN A 849 21.65 10.82 27.15
CA GLN A 849 21.69 10.13 28.43
C GLN A 849 20.30 9.55 28.73
N GLN A 850 20.24 8.23 28.88
CA GLN A 850 19.03 7.56 29.33
C GLN A 850 18.72 7.94 30.78
N LEU A 851 17.45 8.19 31.06
CA LEU A 851 16.97 8.61 32.38
C LEU A 851 16.42 7.41 33.12
N ALA A 852 16.83 7.26 34.38
CA ALA A 852 16.24 6.27 35.29
C ALA A 852 14.80 6.67 35.60
N LEU A 853 13.91 5.68 35.55
CA LEU A 853 12.49 5.85 35.81
C LEU A 853 12.08 4.93 36.96
N ASP A 854 11.35 5.48 37.93
CA ASP A 854 10.79 4.71 39.04
C ASP A 854 9.49 4.02 38.57
N PHE A 855 9.64 2.89 37.88
CA PHE A 855 8.51 2.15 37.33
C PHE A 855 7.56 1.65 38.42
N ASP A 856 6.26 1.88 38.23
CA ASP A 856 5.20 1.51 39.18
C ASP A 856 4.06 0.71 38.53
N ARG A 857 4.17 0.40 37.23
CA ARG A 857 3.20 -0.37 36.45
C ARG A 857 3.86 -1.48 35.66
N HIS A 858 3.25 -2.67 35.67
CA HIS A 858 3.66 -3.81 34.85
C HIS A 858 2.88 -3.81 33.54
N CYS A 859 3.47 -3.25 32.48
CA CYS A 859 2.78 -2.98 31.21
C CYS A 859 2.90 -4.12 30.19
N PHE A 860 3.89 -4.99 30.36
CA PHE A 860 4.24 -6.06 29.42
C PHE A 860 3.89 -7.42 30.01
N SER A 861 3.68 -8.41 29.16
CA SER A 861 3.65 -9.82 29.59
C SER A 861 4.16 -10.73 28.50
N PHE A 862 4.68 -11.89 28.87
CA PHE A 862 5.06 -12.95 27.93
C PHE A 862 3.87 -13.87 27.61
N ASN A 863 3.88 -14.47 26.42
CA ASN A 863 2.87 -15.42 25.97
C ASN A 863 2.47 -16.49 27.01
N ALA A 864 3.43 -17.08 27.72
CA ALA A 864 3.17 -18.12 28.72
C ALA A 864 2.57 -17.58 30.03
N PHE A 865 2.64 -16.27 30.27
CA PHE A 865 2.29 -15.60 31.52
C PHE A 865 1.42 -14.36 31.26
N ARG A 866 0.44 -14.45 30.34
CA ARG A 866 -0.35 -13.30 29.86
C ARG A 866 -1.07 -12.50 30.95
N THR A 867 -1.37 -13.11 32.08
CA THR A 867 -2.04 -12.47 33.22
C THR A 867 -1.09 -11.68 34.13
N SER A 868 0.23 -11.73 33.87
CA SER A 868 1.24 -11.06 34.71
C SER A 868 1.27 -9.55 34.52
N GLY A 869 0.99 -9.06 33.31
CA GLY A 869 0.95 -7.64 32.96
C GLY A 869 -0.47 -7.08 32.90
N ASN A 870 -0.61 -5.78 33.13
CA ASN A 870 -1.87 -5.06 32.98
C ASN A 870 -1.60 -3.59 32.59
N PHE A 871 -1.64 -3.34 31.29
CA PHE A 871 -1.64 -2.00 30.73
C PHE A 871 -3.04 -1.40 30.64
N GLU A 872 -4.06 -2.15 30.21
CA GLU A 872 -5.45 -1.68 30.14
C GLU A 872 -6.37 -2.83 30.52
N GLY A 873 -7.06 -2.80 31.67
CA GLY A 873 -8.17 -3.74 31.94
C GLY A 873 -7.82 -5.24 31.80
N GLY A 874 -6.59 -5.64 32.08
CA GLY A 874 -6.08 -7.00 31.89
C GLY A 874 -5.46 -7.30 30.53
N TYR A 875 -5.36 -6.30 29.65
CA TYR A 875 -4.57 -6.33 28.43
C TYR A 875 -3.17 -5.77 28.65
N SER A 876 -2.18 -6.27 27.92
CA SER A 876 -0.80 -5.79 28.00
C SER A 876 -0.12 -5.82 26.64
N TYR A 877 1.01 -5.11 26.52
CA TYR A 877 1.90 -5.30 25.38
C TYR A 877 2.50 -6.71 25.40
N ALA A 878 2.74 -7.27 24.23
CA ALA A 878 3.41 -8.56 24.07
C ALA A 878 4.93 -8.38 24.20
N ALA A 879 5.51 -8.92 25.27
CA ALA A 879 6.92 -8.75 25.61
C ALA A 879 7.87 -9.40 24.60
N GLU A 880 7.43 -10.47 23.92
CA GLU A 880 8.17 -11.17 22.88
C GLU A 880 8.36 -10.36 21.59
N LEU A 881 7.55 -9.32 21.36
CA LEU A 881 7.69 -8.44 20.20
C LEU A 881 8.67 -7.29 20.45
N LEU A 882 9.02 -7.03 21.71
CA LEU A 882 9.93 -5.95 22.07
C LEU A 882 11.37 -6.45 21.93
N PRO A 883 12.28 -5.71 21.28
CA PRO A 883 13.71 -6.05 21.28
C PRO A 883 14.31 -5.93 22.69
N ASP A 884 15.27 -6.80 23.02
CA ASP A 884 15.92 -6.81 24.35
C ASP A 884 16.87 -5.62 24.52
N GLU A 885 17.47 -5.17 23.43
CA GLU A 885 18.38 -4.02 23.34
C GLU A 885 17.66 -2.66 23.38
N GLY A 886 16.33 -2.65 23.34
CA GLY A 886 15.51 -1.44 23.19
C GLY A 886 15.37 -1.00 21.73
N ILE A 887 14.93 0.23 21.51
CA ILE A 887 14.69 0.78 20.16
C ILE A 887 15.42 2.10 19.96
N THR A 888 15.70 2.43 18.70
CA THR A 888 16.22 3.76 18.34
C THR A 888 15.25 4.43 17.37
N VAL A 889 14.88 5.68 17.66
CA VAL A 889 13.99 6.49 16.80
C VAL A 889 14.74 7.73 16.35
N GLY A 890 15.07 7.79 15.05
CA GLY A 890 16.08 8.72 14.54
C GLY A 890 17.46 8.35 15.11
N ASP A 891 18.10 9.28 15.82
CA ASP A 891 19.35 9.04 16.54
C ASP A 891 19.14 8.91 18.08
N ILE A 892 17.88 8.80 18.54
CA ILE A 892 17.56 8.76 19.98
C ILE A 892 17.29 7.32 20.44
N PRO A 893 18.18 6.72 21.26
CA PRO A 893 17.98 5.39 21.79
C PRO A 893 17.05 5.40 23.00
N PHE A 894 16.28 4.33 23.17
CA PHE A 894 15.41 4.06 24.31
C PHE A 894 15.63 2.63 24.79
N THR A 895 15.78 2.46 26.08
CA THR A 895 15.84 1.15 26.72
C THR A 895 14.61 0.97 27.59
N PHE A 896 13.99 -0.20 27.48
CA PHE A 896 12.82 -0.56 28.27
C PHE A 896 13.22 -1.02 29.69
N GLY A 897 12.28 -0.96 30.62
CA GLY A 897 12.41 -1.67 31.90
C GLY A 897 12.42 -3.20 31.72
N GLU A 898 12.70 -3.92 32.81
CA GLU A 898 12.63 -5.38 32.83
C GLU A 898 11.24 -5.88 32.40
N LYS A 899 11.19 -6.82 31.45
CA LYS A 899 9.94 -7.24 30.80
C LYS A 899 8.98 -8.02 31.70
N ASP A 900 9.47 -8.56 32.81
CA ASP A 900 8.75 -9.36 33.81
C ASP A 900 8.53 -8.64 35.15
N ALA A 901 8.84 -7.34 35.22
CA ALA A 901 8.65 -6.49 36.39
C ALA A 901 7.89 -5.19 36.04
N ALA A 902 7.82 -4.24 36.97
CA ALA A 902 7.30 -2.92 36.64
C ALA A 902 8.20 -2.25 35.57
N ASN A 903 7.59 -1.81 34.46
CA ASN A 903 8.27 -1.28 33.28
C ASN A 903 7.55 -0.08 32.64
N GLY A 904 6.58 0.50 33.35
CA GLY A 904 5.98 1.78 33.02
C GLY A 904 5.82 2.68 34.25
N VAL A 905 5.86 3.99 34.02
CA VAL A 905 5.58 5.03 35.01
C VAL A 905 4.21 5.64 34.74
N THR A 906 3.26 5.45 35.65
CA THR A 906 1.97 6.13 35.62
C THR A 906 2.12 7.59 36.05
N CYS A 907 1.69 8.55 35.22
CA CYS A 907 1.86 9.98 35.50
C CYS A 907 0.95 10.47 36.65
N LYS A 908 1.50 10.61 37.86
CA LYS A 908 0.81 11.07 39.09
C LYS A 908 1.35 12.42 39.59
N GLY A 909 1.95 13.22 38.71
CA GLY A 909 2.58 14.50 39.07
C GLY A 909 4.00 14.40 39.62
N GLN A 910 4.63 13.22 39.58
CA GLN A 910 6.03 13.04 40.01
C GLN A 910 7.03 13.82 39.13
N THR A 911 8.26 13.93 39.61
CA THR A 911 9.33 14.69 38.94
C THR A 911 10.45 13.77 38.48
N ILE A 912 10.83 13.85 37.20
CA ILE A 912 12.03 13.22 36.65
C ILE A 912 13.21 14.17 36.84
N GLN A 913 14.29 13.70 37.46
CA GLN A 913 15.53 14.44 37.58
C GLN A 913 16.38 14.26 36.32
N LEU A 914 16.88 15.36 35.77
CA LEU A 914 17.85 15.35 34.68
C LEU A 914 19.26 15.34 35.28
N PRO A 915 20.22 14.64 34.65
CA PRO A 915 21.60 14.67 35.08
C PRO A 915 22.15 16.10 35.13
N ALA A 916 22.89 16.42 36.19
CA ALA A 916 23.49 17.74 36.40
C ALA A 916 24.90 17.85 35.80
N ASP A 917 25.34 16.85 35.04
CA ASP A 917 26.66 16.82 34.40
C ASP A 917 26.79 17.84 33.27
N LYS A 918 25.67 18.18 32.62
CA LYS A 918 25.57 19.21 31.57
C LYS A 918 24.14 19.71 31.41
N ASP A 919 23.98 20.75 30.60
CA ASP A 919 22.68 21.25 30.16
C ASP A 919 22.19 20.44 28.95
N TYR A 920 21.13 19.64 29.13
CA TYR A 920 20.43 18.99 28.03
C TYR A 920 19.44 19.97 27.37
N ARG A 921 19.24 19.83 26.07
CA ARG A 921 18.33 20.69 25.30
C ARG A 921 16.94 20.11 25.20
N HIS A 922 16.83 18.79 25.15
CA HIS A 922 15.57 18.11 24.97
C HIS A 922 15.49 16.86 25.86
N VAL A 923 14.26 16.45 26.19
CA VAL A 923 13.97 15.13 26.70
C VAL A 923 12.97 14.47 25.78
N TYR A 924 13.30 13.28 25.32
CA TYR A 924 12.43 12.43 24.54
C TYR A 924 11.82 11.35 25.42
N LEU A 925 10.53 11.10 25.26
CA LEU A 925 9.81 10.08 26.01
C LEU A 925 9.15 9.09 25.04
N LEU A 926 9.11 7.82 25.43
CA LEU A 926 8.16 6.85 24.88
C LEU A 926 6.94 6.82 25.78
N VAL A 927 5.78 7.15 25.22
CA VAL A 927 4.54 7.31 25.97
C VAL A 927 3.36 6.69 25.24
N ALA A 928 2.34 6.29 25.99
CA ALA A 928 1.02 5.97 25.46
C ALA A 928 -0.06 6.20 26.52
N SER A 929 -1.30 6.31 26.06
CA SER A 929 -2.48 6.33 26.92
C SER A 929 -3.12 4.95 27.02
N ASP A 930 -3.59 4.58 28.21
CA ASP A 930 -4.29 3.32 28.47
C ASP A 930 -5.82 3.40 28.34
N LYS A 931 -6.38 4.56 27.97
CA LYS A 931 -7.85 4.74 27.91
C LYS A 931 -8.35 5.43 26.64
N ASP A 932 -7.92 6.66 26.40
CA ASP A 932 -8.31 7.49 25.25
C ASP A 932 -7.16 8.42 24.82
N ASP A 933 -7.26 9.08 23.67
CA ASP A 933 -6.25 10.07 23.27
C ASP A 933 -6.23 11.25 24.30
N ARG A 934 -5.06 11.55 24.88
CA ARG A 934 -4.90 12.55 25.96
C ARG A 934 -4.16 13.81 25.47
N GLN A 935 -4.45 14.93 26.13
CA GLN A 935 -3.61 16.13 26.10
C GLN A 935 -2.92 16.30 27.44
N ALA A 936 -1.61 16.03 27.48
CA ALA A 936 -0.83 15.94 28.70
C ALA A 936 0.05 17.18 28.89
N ALA A 937 -0.01 17.81 30.07
CA ALA A 937 0.75 19.02 30.40
C ALA A 937 2.03 18.68 31.18
N PHE A 938 3.17 18.62 30.49
CA PHE A 938 4.48 18.45 31.13
C PHE A 938 5.02 19.80 31.59
N THR A 939 5.48 19.92 32.83
CA THR A 939 6.05 21.18 33.32
C THR A 939 7.58 21.13 33.32
N VAL A 940 8.18 21.96 32.47
CA VAL A 940 9.64 22.09 32.31
C VAL A 940 10.07 23.51 32.63
N GLY A 941 10.94 23.70 33.62
CA GLY A 941 11.39 25.04 34.04
C GLY A 941 10.25 25.96 34.51
N GLY A 942 9.19 25.39 35.09
CA GLY A 942 8.00 26.14 35.53
C GLY A 942 7.01 26.50 34.42
N LYS A 943 7.24 26.09 33.16
CA LYS A 943 6.32 26.29 32.03
C LYS A 943 5.71 24.97 31.59
N GLN A 944 4.42 25.00 31.24
CA GLN A 944 3.72 23.84 30.69
C GLN A 944 4.01 23.70 29.19
N GLN A 945 4.29 22.47 28.77
CA GLN A 945 4.32 22.02 27.38
C GLN A 945 3.21 21.00 27.20
N MET A 946 2.24 21.33 26.34
CA MET A 946 1.13 20.43 26.01
C MET A 946 1.58 19.42 24.97
N VAL A 947 1.32 18.15 25.23
CA VAL A 947 1.69 17.04 24.36
C VAL A 947 0.47 16.15 24.11
N SER A 948 0.23 15.82 22.84
CA SER A 948 -0.76 14.80 22.48
C SER A 948 -0.20 13.42 22.80
N VAL A 949 -0.89 12.65 23.62
CA VAL A 949 -0.53 11.26 23.97
C VAL A 949 -1.66 10.35 23.51
N PRO A 950 -1.54 9.72 22.33
CA PRO A 950 -2.61 8.89 21.82
C PRO A 950 -2.80 7.59 22.62
N TYR A 951 -4.01 7.05 22.50
CA TYR A 951 -4.38 5.72 22.95
C TYR A 951 -3.50 4.65 22.30
N TYR A 952 -3.08 3.67 23.11
CA TYR A 952 -2.06 2.70 22.74
C TYR A 952 -2.48 1.67 21.69
N THR A 953 -3.77 1.47 21.44
CA THR A 953 -4.27 0.44 20.51
C THR A 953 -5.27 1.02 19.51
N GLY A 954 -5.69 0.19 18.55
CA GLY A 954 -6.58 0.54 17.44
C GLY A 954 -5.81 0.96 16.18
N PHE A 955 -6.38 1.88 15.41
CA PHE A 955 -5.78 2.38 14.18
C PHE A 955 -5.19 3.79 14.35
N ILE A 956 -4.04 4.03 13.73
CA ILE A 956 -3.38 5.34 13.62
C ILE A 956 -4.02 6.18 12.51
N GLY A 957 -4.57 5.54 11.48
CA GLY A 957 -5.29 6.22 10.42
C GLY A 957 -6.32 5.35 9.75
N GLN A 958 -7.33 6.00 9.18
CA GLN A 958 -8.40 5.39 8.39
C GLN A 958 -8.75 6.31 7.22
N TRP A 959 -9.11 5.73 6.08
CA TRP A 959 -9.84 6.47 5.05
C TRP A 959 -11.31 6.63 5.47
N GLY A 960 -11.96 7.71 5.05
CA GLY A 960 -13.38 7.93 5.30
C GLY A 960 -14.22 7.21 4.26
N HIS A 961 -14.51 5.93 4.50
CA HIS A 961 -15.42 5.14 3.69
C HIS A 961 -16.86 5.41 4.14
N ASP A 962 -17.62 6.13 3.33
CA ASP A 962 -18.96 6.62 3.69
C ASP A 962 -19.89 5.48 4.15
N GLY A 963 -20.42 5.61 5.37
CA GLY A 963 -21.29 4.61 5.99
C GLY A 963 -20.57 3.40 6.59
N HIS A 964 -19.23 3.39 6.59
CA HIS A 964 -18.40 2.33 7.17
C HIS A 964 -17.35 2.86 8.18
N THR A 965 -16.48 3.78 7.76
CA THR A 965 -15.41 4.36 8.60
C THR A 965 -15.40 5.88 8.56
N VAL A 966 -14.84 6.51 9.61
CA VAL A 966 -14.54 7.96 9.62
C VAL A 966 -13.07 8.13 9.25
N GLY A 967 -12.78 9.04 8.33
CA GLY A 967 -11.40 9.29 7.93
C GLY A 967 -10.65 10.06 9.00
N TYR A 968 -9.44 9.63 9.37
CA TYR A 968 -8.56 10.39 10.26
C TYR A 968 -7.11 9.91 10.12
N LEU A 969 -6.18 10.73 10.59
CA LEU A 969 -4.78 10.35 10.75
C LEU A 969 -4.25 11.01 12.01
N LYS A 970 -3.78 10.21 12.97
CA LYS A 970 -3.28 10.75 14.24
C LYS A 970 -2.02 11.58 14.02
N ASP A 971 -1.99 12.78 14.57
CA ASP A 971 -0.81 13.65 14.57
C ASP A 971 0.14 13.29 15.72
N ALA A 972 0.78 12.13 15.59
CA ALA A 972 1.78 11.62 16.53
C ALA A 972 2.90 10.87 15.80
N GLN A 973 4.10 10.87 16.37
CA GLN A 973 5.22 10.08 15.90
C GLN A 973 5.17 8.69 16.52
N VAL A 974 4.90 7.67 15.71
CA VAL A 974 4.83 6.28 16.15
C VAL A 974 6.24 5.72 16.26
N ALA A 975 6.70 5.48 17.49
CA ALA A 975 8.04 4.96 17.78
C ALA A 975 8.11 3.43 17.62
N TRP A 976 7.07 2.73 18.05
CA TRP A 976 7.00 1.27 18.03
C TRP A 976 5.58 0.81 17.69
N VAL A 977 5.50 -0.36 17.04
CA VAL A 977 4.25 -1.00 16.62
C VAL A 977 4.34 -2.49 16.95
N GLY A 978 3.49 -2.97 17.85
CA GLY A 978 3.26 -4.39 18.09
C GLY A 978 2.16 -4.92 17.19
N SER A 979 2.36 -6.10 16.63
CA SER A 979 1.40 -6.84 15.79
C SER A 979 0.27 -7.48 16.57
N HIS A 980 0.36 -7.58 17.90
CA HIS A 980 -0.72 -8.07 18.76
C HIS A 980 -0.59 -7.51 20.18
N ARG A 981 -1.65 -7.70 20.97
CA ARG A 981 -1.63 -7.54 22.43
C ARG A 981 -1.97 -8.85 23.11
N HIS A 982 -1.62 -8.96 24.38
CA HIS A 982 -2.09 -10.06 25.22
C HIS A 982 -3.41 -9.71 25.90
N SER A 983 -4.33 -10.66 25.88
CA SER A 983 -5.44 -10.74 26.82
C SER A 983 -5.13 -11.76 27.90
N GLY A 984 -5.95 -11.83 28.96
CA GLY A 984 -5.81 -12.86 30.00
C GLY A 984 -5.88 -14.32 29.51
N THR A 985 -6.29 -14.59 28.26
CA THR A 985 -6.48 -15.96 27.75
C THR A 985 -5.82 -16.26 26.40
N ALA A 986 -5.42 -15.25 25.63
CA ALA A 986 -4.92 -15.45 24.26
C ALA A 986 -4.16 -14.21 23.74
N ASP A 987 -3.41 -14.41 22.66
CA ASP A 987 -2.91 -13.31 21.82
C ASP A 987 -4.08 -12.80 20.98
N GLU A 988 -4.22 -11.48 20.88
CA GLU A 988 -5.20 -10.84 20.00
C GLU A 988 -4.48 -10.35 18.74
N PRO A 989 -4.45 -11.17 17.67
CA PRO A 989 -3.66 -10.88 16.48
C PRO A 989 -4.17 -9.61 15.81
N TYR A 990 -3.25 -8.78 15.34
CA TYR A 990 -3.53 -7.51 14.66
C TYR A 990 -4.40 -6.51 15.47
N GLU A 991 -4.54 -6.72 16.78
CA GLU A 991 -4.86 -5.65 17.71
C GLU A 991 -3.55 -4.90 18.01
N PHE A 992 -3.26 -3.91 17.17
CA PHE A 992 -1.99 -3.20 17.20
C PHE A 992 -1.75 -2.54 18.56
N THR A 993 -0.50 -2.54 19.00
CA THR A 993 -0.07 -1.74 20.16
C THR A 993 0.98 -0.73 19.73
N TYR A 994 0.92 0.48 20.28
CA TYR A 994 1.78 1.58 19.89
C TYR A 994 2.48 2.18 21.09
N MET A 995 3.70 2.65 20.86
CA MET A 995 4.35 3.64 21.71
C MET A 995 4.67 4.86 20.86
N PHE A 996 4.46 6.04 21.42
CA PHE A 996 4.66 7.30 20.72
C PHE A 996 5.90 8.00 21.24
N ARG A 997 6.71 8.55 20.34
CA ARG A 997 7.83 9.41 20.71
C ARG A 997 7.30 10.83 20.87
N VAL A 998 7.56 11.42 22.02
CA VAL A 998 7.28 12.84 22.29
C VAL A 998 8.56 13.55 22.69
N ARG A 999 8.67 14.83 22.34
CA ARG A 999 9.81 15.69 22.64
C ARG A 999 9.38 16.80 23.58
N LEU A 1000 10.18 17.05 24.61
CA LEU A 1000 10.06 18.17 25.52
C LEU A 1000 11.30 19.05 25.39
N ASP A 1001 11.11 20.37 25.24
CA ASP A 1001 12.21 21.33 25.21
C ASP A 1001 12.67 21.68 26.63
N VAL A 1002 13.96 21.62 26.90
CA VAL A 1002 14.56 21.88 28.21
C VAL A 1002 15.33 23.19 28.17
N PRO A 1003 14.86 24.25 28.86
CA PRO A 1003 15.61 25.48 29.00
C PRO A 1003 16.93 25.26 29.75
N LYS A 1004 17.95 26.05 29.41
CA LYS A 1004 19.26 26.03 30.07
C LYS A 1004 19.13 26.15 31.61
N GLY A 1005 19.87 25.33 32.36
CA GLY A 1005 19.85 25.31 33.83
C GLY A 1005 18.63 24.63 34.46
N VAL A 1006 17.73 24.04 33.65
CA VAL A 1006 16.63 23.22 34.15
C VAL A 1006 17.10 21.78 34.23
N HIS A 1007 17.09 21.23 35.45
CA HIS A 1007 17.51 19.85 35.73
C HIS A 1007 16.37 18.96 36.23
N GLN A 1008 15.11 19.36 36.04
CA GLN A 1008 13.96 18.57 36.46
C GLN A 1008 12.74 18.82 35.57
N ILE A 1009 11.93 17.78 35.39
CA ILE A 1009 10.67 17.81 34.64
C ILE A 1009 9.56 17.27 35.54
N LYS A 1010 8.50 18.04 35.77
CA LYS A 1010 7.30 17.55 36.46
C LYS A 1010 6.35 16.92 35.44
N LEU A 1011 6.01 15.66 35.65
CA LEU A 1011 5.05 14.91 34.85
C LEU A 1011 3.62 15.43 35.07
N PRO A 1012 2.70 15.17 34.12
CA PRO A 1012 1.28 15.48 34.31
C PRO A 1012 0.67 14.70 35.48
N GLU A 1013 -0.42 15.22 36.04
CA GLU A 1013 -1.29 14.50 36.98
C GLU A 1013 -2.43 13.84 36.17
N ASP A 1014 -2.11 12.75 35.48
CA ASP A 1014 -3.02 12.00 34.60
C ASP A 1014 -2.65 10.51 34.60
N GLU A 1015 -3.40 9.71 35.38
CA GLU A 1015 -3.09 8.28 35.60
C GLU A 1015 -3.23 7.42 34.33
N HIS A 1016 -3.84 7.96 33.28
CA HIS A 1016 -3.96 7.28 31.99
C HIS A 1016 -2.74 7.47 31.10
N VAL A 1017 -1.84 8.40 31.42
CA VAL A 1017 -0.60 8.63 30.68
C VAL A 1017 0.53 7.80 31.30
N VAL A 1018 1.10 6.89 30.51
CA VAL A 1018 2.19 6.01 30.95
C VAL A 1018 3.46 6.28 30.14
N ILE A 1019 4.60 6.40 30.83
CA ILE A 1019 5.92 6.55 30.22
C ILE A 1019 6.67 5.22 30.31
N PHE A 1020 7.18 4.74 29.18
CA PHE A 1020 7.94 3.47 29.08
C PHE A 1020 9.45 3.68 29.12
N ALA A 1021 9.94 4.80 28.57
CA ALA A 1021 11.36 5.13 28.53
C ALA A 1021 11.54 6.64 28.37
N ALA A 1022 12.69 7.15 28.80
CA ALA A 1022 13.03 8.57 28.70
C ALA A 1022 14.53 8.76 28.42
N THR A 1023 14.86 9.64 27.47
CA THR A 1023 16.23 9.94 27.05
C THR A 1023 16.42 11.44 26.94
N ALA A 1024 17.35 12.00 27.73
CA ALA A 1024 17.78 13.37 27.60
C ALA A 1024 18.80 13.50 26.47
N ALA A 1025 18.73 14.57 25.69
CA ALA A 1025 19.53 14.77 24.50
C ALA A 1025 20.00 16.23 24.37
N ASN A 1026 21.20 16.41 23.82
CA ASN A 1026 21.75 17.69 23.41
C ASN A 1026 21.93 17.73 21.89
N ASP A 1027 20.85 17.44 21.19
CA ASP A 1027 20.73 17.47 19.75
C ASP A 1027 20.33 18.86 19.23
N ALA A 1028 20.51 19.08 17.93
CA ALA A 1028 20.04 20.27 17.25
C ALA A 1028 18.55 20.14 16.90
N ALA A 1029 17.87 21.27 16.69
CA ALA A 1029 16.51 21.22 16.18
C ALA A 1029 16.51 20.61 14.77
N ASP A 1030 15.58 19.69 14.52
CA ASP A 1030 15.31 19.15 13.20
C ASP A 1030 14.74 20.24 12.28
N VAL A 1031 14.88 20.04 10.97
CA VAL A 1031 14.16 20.87 10.00
C VAL A 1031 12.67 20.62 10.15
N ALA A 1032 11.86 21.66 9.94
CA ALA A 1032 10.42 21.50 9.92
C ALA A 1032 9.94 21.29 8.48
N VAL A 1033 9.04 20.34 8.25
CA VAL A 1033 8.38 20.16 6.96
C VAL A 1033 7.70 21.47 6.56
N ALA A 1034 8.02 22.01 5.37
CA ALA A 1034 7.48 23.29 4.92
C ALA A 1034 6.22 23.14 4.07
N ALA A 1035 5.92 21.94 3.57
CA ALA A 1035 4.68 21.60 2.85
C ALA A 1035 4.43 20.08 2.98
N PRO A 1036 3.17 19.60 2.89
CA PRO A 1036 2.85 18.18 3.03
C PRO A 1036 3.73 17.27 2.16
N LEU A 1037 4.26 16.20 2.73
CA LEU A 1037 5.14 15.25 2.04
C LEU A 1037 4.39 14.20 1.21
N PHE A 1038 3.08 14.06 1.48
CA PHE A 1038 2.13 13.19 0.79
C PHE A 1038 0.72 13.80 0.88
N LYS A 1039 -0.19 13.32 0.02
CA LYS A 1039 -1.61 13.65 -0.04
C LYS A 1039 -2.44 12.57 0.66
N THR A 1040 -3.59 12.93 1.18
CA THR A 1040 -4.57 11.98 1.72
C THR A 1040 -5.94 12.20 1.11
N SER A 1041 -6.69 11.11 0.89
CA SER A 1041 -8.13 11.15 0.60
C SER A 1041 -8.99 11.32 1.87
N ILE A 1042 -8.40 11.85 2.95
CA ILE A 1042 -9.08 12.14 4.21
C ILE A 1042 -9.53 13.60 4.17
N LEU A 1043 -10.82 13.84 4.42
CA LEU A 1043 -11.36 15.19 4.54
C LEU A 1043 -10.65 15.95 5.68
N PRO A 1044 -10.28 17.23 5.51
CA PRO A 1044 -9.76 18.04 6.60
C PRO A 1044 -10.70 18.06 7.82
N THR A 1045 -10.15 18.01 9.03
CA THR A 1045 -10.91 17.95 10.30
C THR A 1045 -11.96 19.05 10.43
N THR A 1046 -11.69 20.25 9.89
CA THR A 1046 -12.65 21.38 9.87
C THR A 1046 -13.91 21.10 9.04
N LEU A 1047 -13.78 20.35 7.94
CA LEU A 1047 -14.89 19.90 7.10
C LEU A 1047 -15.57 18.65 7.69
N GLN A 1048 -14.82 17.80 8.39
CA GLN A 1048 -15.40 16.70 9.17
C GLN A 1048 -16.28 17.22 10.31
N THR A 1049 -15.86 18.28 11.03
CA THR A 1049 -16.71 18.94 12.03
C THR A 1049 -17.93 19.62 11.42
N ALA A 1050 -17.89 20.06 10.17
CA ALA A 1050 -19.08 20.58 9.48
C ALA A 1050 -20.06 19.46 9.06
N ALA A 1051 -19.55 18.27 8.73
CA ALA A 1051 -20.36 17.08 8.48
C ALA A 1051 -20.85 16.38 9.78
N SER A 1052 -20.19 16.61 10.91
CA SER A 1052 -20.50 16.00 12.23
C SER A 1052 -21.06 16.97 13.27
N ALA A 1053 -21.30 18.24 12.92
CA ALA A 1053 -21.93 19.23 13.80
C ALA A 1053 -23.46 19.05 13.89
N GLN A 1054 -23.88 17.89 14.36
CA GLN A 1054 -24.98 17.84 15.30
C GLN A 1054 -24.39 17.22 16.57
N ALA A 1055 -24.49 17.93 17.70
CA ALA A 1055 -24.29 17.29 18.99
C ALA A 1055 -25.28 16.13 19.05
N GLN A 1056 -24.80 14.90 18.85
CA GLN A 1056 -25.64 13.73 18.79
C GLN A 1056 -26.11 13.47 20.22
N VAL A 1057 -27.40 13.68 20.46
CA VAL A 1057 -28.03 13.45 21.76
C VAL A 1057 -28.34 11.97 21.85
N ASN A 1058 -27.86 11.27 22.89
CA ASN A 1058 -28.31 9.90 23.17
C ASN A 1058 -29.83 9.94 23.41
N LEU A 1059 -30.59 9.47 22.42
CA LEU A 1059 -32.05 9.51 22.41
C LEU A 1059 -32.65 8.64 23.51
N LEU A 1060 -31.91 7.67 24.04
CA LEU A 1060 -32.37 6.84 25.15
C LEU A 1060 -32.43 7.57 26.49
N ARG A 1061 -31.73 8.70 26.65
CA ARG A 1061 -31.81 9.50 27.89
C ARG A 1061 -33.21 10.00 28.21
N GLU A 1062 -34.04 10.20 27.19
CA GLU A 1062 -35.43 10.62 27.35
C GLU A 1062 -36.44 9.46 27.15
N ALA A 1063 -35.95 8.27 26.76
CA ALA A 1063 -36.79 7.10 26.53
C ALA A 1063 -37.15 6.41 27.85
N LYS A 1064 -38.32 5.78 27.90
CA LYS A 1064 -38.75 5.02 29.08
C LYS A 1064 -38.41 3.56 28.91
N VAL A 1065 -37.74 2.96 29.90
CA VAL A 1065 -37.67 1.49 30.00
C VAL A 1065 -39.07 0.97 30.31
N ILE A 1066 -39.63 0.16 29.40
CA ILE A 1066 -41.00 -0.38 29.51
C ILE A 1066 -41.03 -1.89 29.73
N ALA A 1067 -39.92 -2.59 29.48
CA ALA A 1067 -39.77 -4.01 29.82
C ALA A 1067 -38.28 -4.38 29.98
N VAL A 1068 -37.99 -5.33 30.85
CA VAL A 1068 -36.65 -5.90 31.09
C VAL A 1068 -36.79 -7.41 31.37
N SER A 1069 -35.81 -8.21 30.99
CA SER A 1069 -35.77 -9.66 31.28
C SER A 1069 -35.46 -9.96 32.76
N GLY A 1070 -34.56 -9.20 33.36
CA GLY A 1070 -34.15 -9.35 34.76
C GLY A 1070 -33.18 -8.25 35.19
N GLU A 1071 -33.03 -8.09 36.51
CA GLU A 1071 -32.13 -7.14 37.16
C GLU A 1071 -31.54 -7.82 38.40
N ALA A 1072 -30.24 -7.66 38.62
CA ALA A 1072 -29.55 -8.28 39.75
C ALA A 1072 -29.93 -7.66 41.10
N ASN A 1073 -30.02 -6.33 41.16
CA ASN A 1073 -30.40 -5.53 42.34
C ASN A 1073 -30.65 -4.06 41.94
N ASP A 1074 -31.07 -3.21 42.90
CA ASP A 1074 -31.37 -1.79 42.68
C ASP A 1074 -30.19 -0.96 42.12
N GLY A 1075 -28.95 -1.38 42.42
CA GLY A 1075 -27.71 -0.75 41.94
C GLY A 1075 -27.24 -1.26 40.59
N GLU A 1076 -27.95 -2.22 39.98
CA GLU A 1076 -27.60 -2.85 38.69
C GLU A 1076 -28.82 -3.00 37.76
N ARG A 1077 -29.75 -2.04 37.84
CA ARG A 1077 -31.03 -2.03 37.11
C ARG A 1077 -30.90 -1.48 35.69
N ALA A 1078 -31.86 -1.80 34.81
CA ALA A 1078 -31.86 -1.43 33.40
C ALA A 1078 -31.80 0.09 33.14
N ALA A 1079 -32.28 0.92 34.08
CA ALA A 1079 -32.21 2.37 33.97
C ALA A 1079 -30.77 2.93 33.98
N LEU A 1080 -29.81 2.14 34.49
CA LEU A 1080 -28.39 2.52 34.51
C LEU A 1080 -27.73 2.35 33.14
N LEU A 1081 -28.36 1.66 32.19
CA LEU A 1081 -27.86 1.58 30.81
C LEU A 1081 -27.74 2.93 30.09
N THR A 1082 -28.44 3.95 30.57
CA THR A 1082 -28.66 5.19 29.83
C THR A 1082 -28.42 6.41 30.70
N ASP A 1083 -27.80 6.25 31.86
CA ASP A 1083 -27.55 7.34 32.81
C ASP A 1083 -26.30 8.16 32.43
N GLY A 1084 -25.46 7.64 31.53
CA GLY A 1084 -24.25 8.28 31.07
C GLY A 1084 -23.09 8.20 32.07
N ASP A 1085 -23.18 7.36 33.10
CA ASP A 1085 -22.08 7.05 34.01
C ASP A 1085 -21.44 5.71 33.64
N PRO A 1086 -20.22 5.71 33.07
CA PRO A 1086 -19.55 4.48 32.63
C PRO A 1086 -19.09 3.58 33.80
N ASN A 1087 -19.44 3.90 35.05
CA ASN A 1087 -19.16 3.09 36.23
C ASN A 1087 -20.40 2.40 36.81
N THR A 1088 -21.60 2.72 36.31
CA THR A 1088 -22.83 2.01 36.64
C THR A 1088 -23.14 1.00 35.53
N LYS A 1089 -23.95 -0.02 35.82
CA LYS A 1089 -24.27 -1.05 34.83
C LYS A 1089 -25.65 -1.63 35.02
N TRP A 1090 -26.23 -2.17 33.96
CA TRP A 1090 -27.27 -3.17 34.06
C TRP A 1090 -26.64 -4.56 34.16
N CYS A 1091 -27.08 -5.33 35.15
CA CYS A 1091 -26.74 -6.73 35.28
C CYS A 1091 -28.01 -7.59 35.32
N ASP A 1092 -28.11 -8.56 34.43
CA ASP A 1092 -29.15 -9.60 34.48
C ASP A 1092 -28.48 -10.97 34.68
N PRO A 1093 -28.61 -11.59 35.88
CA PRO A 1093 -27.96 -12.86 36.18
C PRO A 1093 -28.70 -14.08 35.58
N GLN A 1094 -29.87 -13.87 34.97
CA GLN A 1094 -30.65 -14.95 34.37
C GLN A 1094 -30.03 -15.44 33.06
N ALA A 1095 -30.32 -16.69 32.70
CA ALA A 1095 -29.84 -17.26 31.44
C ALA A 1095 -30.39 -16.51 30.23
N ALA A 1096 -29.50 -16.20 29.28
CA ALA A 1096 -29.84 -15.56 28.01
C ALA A 1096 -30.95 -16.33 27.25
N PRO A 1097 -31.80 -15.64 26.47
CA PRO A 1097 -31.63 -14.26 26.03
C PRO A 1097 -32.09 -13.21 27.06
N ASN A 1098 -31.27 -12.18 27.25
CA ASN A 1098 -31.58 -11.03 28.11
C ASN A 1098 -32.04 -9.85 27.25
N TYR A 1099 -32.91 -8.99 27.76
CA TYR A 1099 -33.38 -7.84 26.99
C TYR A 1099 -33.77 -6.63 27.84
N VAL A 1100 -33.67 -5.45 27.24
CA VAL A 1100 -34.25 -4.20 27.74
C VAL A 1100 -35.02 -3.53 26.60
N VAL A 1101 -36.25 -3.09 26.88
CA VAL A 1101 -37.14 -2.44 25.92
C VAL A 1101 -37.38 -0.99 26.32
N PHE A 1102 -37.20 -0.09 25.36
CA PHE A 1102 -37.37 1.34 25.48
C PHE A 1102 -38.57 1.81 24.64
N ASP A 1103 -39.36 2.77 25.14
CA ASP A 1103 -40.37 3.52 24.38
C ASP A 1103 -39.91 4.98 24.25
N PHE A 1104 -39.71 5.44 23.01
CA PHE A 1104 -39.43 6.83 22.68
C PHE A 1104 -40.69 7.73 22.80
N GLY A 1105 -41.87 7.15 23.00
CA GLY A 1105 -43.17 7.82 23.06
C GLY A 1105 -43.76 8.18 21.69
N LYS A 1106 -42.91 8.29 20.66
CA LYS A 1106 -43.27 8.54 19.26
C LYS A 1106 -42.27 7.87 18.31
N PRO A 1107 -42.66 7.59 17.04
CA PRO A 1107 -41.71 7.16 16.02
C PRO A 1107 -40.55 8.16 15.92
N THR A 1108 -39.34 7.65 16.11
CA THR A 1108 -38.10 8.40 16.17
C THR A 1108 -37.11 7.75 15.21
N THR A 1109 -36.46 8.57 14.38
CA THR A 1109 -35.46 8.07 13.43
C THR A 1109 -34.14 7.87 14.16
N ILE A 1110 -33.59 6.66 14.04
CA ILE A 1110 -32.31 6.28 14.64
C ILE A 1110 -31.37 5.76 13.55
N THR A 1111 -30.07 5.96 13.74
CA THR A 1111 -29.03 5.75 12.74
C THR A 1111 -27.78 5.06 13.28
N ARG A 1112 -27.58 5.08 14.60
CA ARG A 1112 -26.39 4.56 15.26
C ARG A 1112 -26.70 4.13 16.69
N TRP A 1113 -25.95 3.15 17.18
CA TRP A 1113 -26.02 2.74 18.57
C TRP A 1113 -24.65 2.32 19.10
N ARG A 1114 -24.46 2.42 20.41
CA ARG A 1114 -23.22 2.06 21.11
C ARG A 1114 -23.51 1.21 22.33
N VAL A 1115 -22.60 0.30 22.64
CA VAL A 1115 -22.64 -0.55 23.83
C VAL A 1115 -21.27 -0.51 24.51
N LEU A 1116 -21.25 -0.19 25.80
CA LEU A 1116 -20.11 -0.41 26.68
C LEU A 1116 -20.37 -1.67 27.52
N SER A 1117 -19.55 -2.70 27.32
CA SER A 1117 -19.62 -3.98 28.05
C SER A 1117 -18.81 -3.91 29.36
N ALA A 1118 -18.66 -5.07 30.03
CA ALA A 1118 -18.02 -5.19 31.34
C ALA A 1118 -16.55 -5.65 31.31
N ALA A 1119 -15.77 -5.27 30.29
CA ALA A 1119 -14.35 -5.67 30.24
C ALA A 1119 -13.51 -5.12 31.38
N CYS A 1120 -13.91 -3.98 31.95
CA CYS A 1120 -13.28 -3.38 33.12
C CYS A 1120 -13.31 -4.31 34.36
N GLU A 1121 -14.29 -5.21 34.43
CA GLU A 1121 -14.32 -6.27 35.45
C GLU A 1121 -13.47 -7.46 35.00
N GLN A 1122 -13.75 -7.97 33.79
CA GLN A 1122 -13.00 -9.06 33.18
C GLN A 1122 -13.28 -9.06 31.67
N SER A 1123 -12.25 -9.22 30.84
CA SER A 1123 -12.44 -9.32 29.37
C SER A 1123 -13.41 -10.43 28.95
N ALA A 1124 -13.53 -11.49 29.74
CA ALA A 1124 -14.50 -12.56 29.52
C ALA A 1124 -15.97 -12.07 29.57
N TYR A 1125 -16.26 -10.95 30.24
CA TYR A 1125 -17.62 -10.41 30.40
C TYR A 1125 -18.04 -9.43 29.28
N ILE A 1126 -17.26 -9.34 28.21
CA ILE A 1126 -17.65 -8.59 27.02
C ILE A 1126 -18.85 -9.27 26.35
N THR A 1127 -19.90 -8.49 26.07
CA THR A 1127 -21.11 -8.99 25.41
C THR A 1127 -20.73 -9.50 24.02
N ARG A 1128 -20.91 -10.80 23.80
CA ARG A 1128 -20.47 -11.50 22.59
C ARG A 1128 -21.45 -11.35 21.44
N THR A 1129 -22.75 -11.50 21.70
CA THR A 1129 -23.77 -11.46 20.65
C THR A 1129 -24.99 -10.68 21.13
N CYS A 1130 -25.35 -9.64 20.39
CA CYS A 1130 -26.49 -8.79 20.70
C CYS A 1130 -27.14 -8.23 19.42
N LEU A 1131 -28.45 -8.07 19.46
CA LEU A 1131 -29.26 -7.48 18.41
C LEU A 1131 -29.86 -6.17 18.93
N LEU A 1132 -29.91 -5.17 18.05
CA LEU A 1132 -30.78 -4.02 18.21
C LEU A 1132 -32.02 -4.23 17.35
N GLN A 1133 -33.19 -4.19 17.97
CA GLN A 1133 -34.46 -4.46 17.30
C GLN A 1133 -35.44 -3.32 17.50
N GLY A 1134 -36.32 -3.11 16.53
CA GLY A 1134 -37.30 -2.02 16.55
C GLY A 1134 -38.67 -2.42 16.01
N ARG A 1135 -39.68 -1.65 16.41
CA ARG A 1135 -41.05 -1.69 15.90
C ARG A 1135 -41.78 -0.37 16.17
N ASN A 1136 -42.89 -0.11 15.47
CA ASN A 1136 -43.68 1.11 15.61
C ASN A 1136 -45.02 0.92 16.35
N SER A 1137 -45.46 -0.32 16.55
CA SER A 1137 -46.65 -0.63 17.34
C SER A 1137 -46.45 -1.89 18.18
N ASP A 1138 -47.23 -2.04 19.26
CA ASP A 1138 -47.11 -3.20 20.15
C ASP A 1138 -47.56 -4.53 19.54
N THR A 1139 -48.33 -4.46 18.44
CA THR A 1139 -48.81 -5.59 17.65
C THR A 1139 -47.88 -5.98 16.50
N GLU A 1140 -46.85 -5.18 16.24
CA GLU A 1140 -45.87 -5.47 15.20
C GLU A 1140 -44.78 -6.41 15.71
N GLU A 1141 -44.33 -7.31 14.83
CA GLU A 1141 -43.18 -8.18 15.08
C GLU A 1141 -41.90 -7.37 15.21
N TRP A 1142 -40.99 -7.82 16.08
CA TRP A 1142 -39.68 -7.16 16.23
C TRP A 1142 -38.84 -7.35 14.97
N GLN A 1143 -38.38 -6.26 14.38
CA GLN A 1143 -37.44 -6.29 13.27
C GLN A 1143 -36.03 -6.02 13.77
N THR A 1144 -35.07 -6.83 13.35
CA THR A 1144 -33.65 -6.57 13.63
C THR A 1144 -33.16 -5.41 12.78
N LEU A 1145 -32.75 -4.34 13.44
CA LEU A 1145 -32.20 -3.13 12.82
C LEU A 1145 -30.71 -3.28 12.56
N ASP A 1146 -30.01 -3.85 13.54
CA ASP A 1146 -28.58 -4.14 13.48
C ASP A 1146 -28.23 -5.26 14.49
N MET A 1147 -27.08 -5.92 14.32
CA MET A 1147 -26.58 -6.92 15.27
C MET A 1147 -25.06 -7.06 15.20
N PHE A 1148 -24.47 -7.52 16.30
CA PHE A 1148 -23.12 -8.08 16.29
C PHE A 1148 -23.11 -9.49 16.85
N GLU A 1149 -22.22 -10.32 16.31
CA GLU A 1149 -21.94 -11.67 16.77
C GLU A 1149 -20.43 -11.83 16.95
N GLY A 1150 -20.01 -12.50 18.02
CA GLY A 1150 -18.59 -12.70 18.31
C GLY A 1150 -17.84 -11.43 18.73
N ASN A 1151 -18.54 -10.40 19.20
CA ASN A 1151 -17.93 -9.14 19.63
C ASN A 1151 -16.93 -9.37 20.77
N ARG A 1152 -15.72 -8.83 20.62
CA ARG A 1152 -14.67 -8.81 21.65
C ARG A 1152 -14.29 -7.40 22.08
N ASN A 1153 -14.94 -6.39 21.52
CA ASN A 1153 -14.68 -5.01 21.88
C ASN A 1153 -15.49 -4.67 23.11
N ASN A 1154 -14.82 -4.13 24.13
CA ASN A 1154 -15.52 -3.62 25.31
C ASN A 1154 -16.47 -2.50 24.92
N TYR A 1155 -16.03 -1.65 24.00
CA TYR A 1155 -16.80 -0.57 23.45
C TYR A 1155 -17.16 -0.88 21.99
N THR A 1156 -18.44 -1.02 21.71
CA THR A 1156 -18.96 -1.32 20.37
C THR A 1156 -19.77 -0.13 19.88
N ASP A 1157 -19.47 0.36 18.69
CA ASP A 1157 -20.11 1.54 18.09
C ASP A 1157 -20.51 1.21 16.65
N ARG A 1158 -21.80 1.26 16.34
CA ARG A 1158 -22.34 0.75 15.08
C ARG A 1158 -23.36 1.70 14.47
N SER A 1159 -23.20 1.96 13.18
CA SER A 1159 -24.15 2.71 12.36
C SER A 1159 -24.92 1.76 11.44
N PHE A 1160 -26.17 2.09 11.16
CA PHE A 1160 -27.04 1.32 10.26
C PHE A 1160 -27.94 2.27 9.46
N THR A 1161 -28.70 1.71 8.52
CA THR A 1161 -29.60 2.52 7.67
C THR A 1161 -30.63 3.23 8.56
N ALA A 1162 -30.77 4.54 8.41
CA ALA A 1162 -31.72 5.36 9.17
C ALA A 1162 -33.12 4.72 9.17
N THR A 1163 -33.59 4.35 10.36
CA THR A 1163 -34.86 3.64 10.53
C THR A 1163 -35.73 4.34 11.57
N SER A 1164 -37.01 4.53 11.28
CA SER A 1164 -37.96 5.13 12.20
C SER A 1164 -38.64 4.08 13.05
N VAL A 1165 -38.47 4.15 14.37
CA VAL A 1165 -39.02 3.21 15.35
C VAL A 1165 -39.57 3.94 16.57
N ARG A 1166 -40.62 3.41 17.20
CA ARG A 1166 -41.13 3.92 18.48
C ARG A 1166 -40.58 3.12 19.65
N TYR A 1167 -40.58 1.81 19.50
CA TYR A 1167 -40.11 0.88 20.51
C TYR A 1167 -38.78 0.28 20.05
N LEU A 1168 -37.81 0.25 20.96
CA LEU A 1168 -36.48 -0.28 20.73
C LEU A 1168 -36.18 -1.37 21.74
N ARG A 1169 -35.53 -2.45 21.31
CA ARG A 1169 -35.12 -3.56 22.17
C ARG A 1169 -33.66 -3.86 21.96
N LEU A 1170 -32.89 -3.78 23.05
CA LEU A 1170 -31.59 -4.44 23.13
C LEU A 1170 -31.85 -5.92 23.46
N PHE A 1171 -31.36 -6.83 22.62
CA PHE A 1171 -31.61 -8.27 22.76
C PHE A 1171 -30.29 -9.04 22.77
N VAL A 1172 -29.84 -9.41 23.95
CA VAL A 1172 -28.56 -10.09 24.20
C VAL A 1172 -28.75 -11.60 24.10
N ILE A 1173 -28.06 -12.23 23.16
CA ILE A 1173 -28.12 -13.69 22.93
C ILE A 1173 -26.96 -14.40 23.62
N ALA A 1174 -25.76 -13.80 23.57
CA ALA A 1174 -24.57 -14.33 24.22
C ALA A 1174 -23.92 -13.22 25.06
N PRO A 1175 -24.14 -13.22 26.39
CA PRO A 1175 -23.75 -12.09 27.25
C PRO A 1175 -22.26 -12.04 27.57
N THR A 1176 -21.51 -13.13 27.35
CA THR A 1176 -20.09 -13.22 27.70
C THR A 1176 -19.30 -14.00 26.64
N GLN A 1177 -17.98 -13.95 26.69
CA GLN A 1177 -17.07 -14.77 25.87
C GLN A 1177 -16.99 -16.23 26.36
N GLY A 1178 -17.45 -16.50 27.58
CA GLY A 1178 -17.29 -17.77 28.28
C GLY A 1178 -18.61 -18.51 28.54
N GLN A 1179 -18.64 -19.28 29.63
CA GLN A 1179 -19.81 -20.05 30.08
C GLN A 1179 -20.72 -19.26 31.05
N ASP A 1180 -20.32 -18.04 31.41
CA ASP A 1180 -21.12 -17.17 32.27
C ASP A 1180 -22.36 -16.67 31.50
N SER A 1181 -23.52 -16.79 32.13
CA SER A 1181 -24.82 -16.47 31.56
C SER A 1181 -25.31 -15.05 31.89
N ALA A 1182 -24.60 -14.29 32.73
CA ALA A 1182 -25.06 -12.98 33.16
C ALA A 1182 -24.72 -11.87 32.15
N ALA A 1183 -25.73 -11.14 31.69
CA ALA A 1183 -25.55 -9.94 30.87
C ALA A 1183 -25.08 -8.78 31.75
N ARG A 1184 -23.97 -8.12 31.36
CA ARG A 1184 -23.42 -6.95 32.05
C ARG A 1184 -23.09 -5.87 31.03
N ILE A 1185 -23.84 -4.78 31.06
CA ILE A 1185 -23.69 -3.68 30.11
C ILE A 1185 -23.69 -2.38 30.90
N TYR A 1186 -22.62 -1.62 30.76
CA TYR A 1186 -22.38 -0.37 31.47
C TYR A 1186 -23.13 0.80 30.82
N GLU A 1187 -23.15 0.88 29.48
CA GLU A 1187 -23.86 1.96 28.77
C GLU A 1187 -24.42 1.46 27.44
N LEU A 1188 -25.59 1.99 27.06
CA LEU A 1188 -26.25 1.86 25.77
C LEU A 1188 -26.62 3.27 25.26
N GLU A 1189 -26.06 3.64 24.11
CA GLU A 1189 -26.39 4.91 23.44
C GLU A 1189 -27.07 4.66 22.11
N VAL A 1190 -28.05 5.50 21.73
CA VAL A 1190 -28.71 5.45 20.42
C VAL A 1190 -28.91 6.86 19.90
N TYR A 1191 -28.62 7.08 18.61
CA TYR A 1191 -28.60 8.39 17.96
C TYR A 1191 -29.47 8.47 16.72
#